data_AF-A0AAN6X7G6-F1
#
_entry.id   AF-A0AAN6X7G6-F1
#
_cell.length_a   1.000
_cell.length_b   1.000
_cell.length_c   1.000
_cell.angle_alpha   90.00
_cell.angle_beta   90.00
_cell.angle_gamma   90.00
#
_symmetry.space_group_name_H-M   'P 1'
#
loop_
_entity.id
_entity.type
_entity.pdbx_description
1 polymer ?
#
loop_
_entity_poly.entity_id
_entity_poly.type
_entity_poly.pdbx_seq_one_letter_code
_entity_poly.pdbx_strand_id
1 'polypeptide(L)'
;MLGAKTEHQMTAPRHIPALGGGNLPILPRSLARGERSFRWSPASTLLAASRPCNVEAFNDVLDVSAQVVSAVSVPSGHSYGEGTANLAYPIAPTNLPELCALIINVSSSEISNYRFGLFLPTQWNSRFLAVGNGAFSGGINWLDMGSGVRYGHAVMSTDTGHNSSAVDLTWALNNQERKKDFGYRAMHGSVELAKRLTEAYYGERISYSYYSGASTGGRQGLKEAQISPASFDGLLIGAPAWYTSHLQTWSTKVALYNLPVTDKRRVDPSFFGTLANEVIRQCDEVDGLKDGIQFCRDIPSACLTAEQEETIRNVYSGFYAEGKLAFPGMGLSSEAQWSFLLGGAAPTPFGDAYIQYFLYDNPDWHWTQWNDSIVWQADEVDPGNCTADGYDMTELKERGGKILMYHGAADALIPPGSSKLFYERVTRAMGGIGTLRDWFRYFEVPGLQHVTGTVVDAPWYFAGAGSQGRLSTSTYSTPGFEDSKHDALLALMAWVETGTAVDELVATTWKSQADPASGVLRQRPLCPFPERQTYKGSGNPDMTSGELPQQQNGLHAPESDETVEDRIAQPNCADADEASGSDLASLKYSLLGPSLTKAGQDKVDQSKVAEIIYNASKGSKFFNREEERDKALTVKIDQILAKKRQLEKLDLTRELKAADTLLAQFEASRDLTQHIVHLDCDAFYAAVEQLDRPELADLPFAVGGGVLTTCNYVARKFGCRSGMAGFVAKKLCPQLILLPLNFDKYNAKAAEVREILADYDPRFESASIDEAYLNITQYCIDHGMGAADVVSQMRKEIHEKTRITVSAGIAANARLAKICSNMNKPNGQFVLPRNREAIMEFMRDLSCRHVNGIGRVLERELRAVGINTCGDVYTQRQFVEKLFGEKTYNFLMRCYLGLGRTNIQPAEEYERKSVGTERTFRDMDDPAQLREQLRRIAEELEKDMRRAECKGRTLCIKVKLHTYEVLTRQVAPPKAVCLADDLYNYSLPMLVKLEQEVPGLKLRLMGLRCTHLLSTKKPDTMAFLGFRPRRSDSAEAGGSAGESKTTKAKFIGEEWEEWPPEALEDVPADHAERSSGADSPFHRHGKEILPNPKKEQQPAEEASEEFWDCPICNRPQTPDERQFNEHIDLCLSRQTIRDTVQQVAASNPSPTKTAAPEAKKTKEKKRGRQPTLVDPRQKKLRFG
;
A
#
# COMPACT_ATOMS: atom_id res chain seq x y z
N MET A 1 61.87 20.21 0.24
CA MET A 1 63.07 21.06 0.02
C MET A 1 63.36 21.83 1.30
N LEU A 2 64.56 22.40 1.47
CA LEU A 2 64.86 23.32 2.58
C LEU A 2 63.93 24.56 2.46
N GLY A 3 63.35 25.12 3.52
CA GLY A 3 64.02 25.93 4.54
C GLY A 3 63.66 27.42 4.31
N ALA A 4 63.52 28.29 5.30
CA ALA A 4 63.74 28.13 6.74
C ALA A 4 63.12 29.30 7.55
N LYS A 5 63.02 29.13 8.89
CA LYS A 5 63.15 30.20 9.93
C LYS A 5 61.99 31.24 10.08
N THR A 6 61.72 31.86 11.25
CA THR A 6 62.27 31.76 12.63
C THR A 6 61.30 32.38 13.68
N GLU A 7 61.15 31.73 14.86
CA GLU A 7 61.23 32.32 16.24
C GLU A 7 60.17 33.35 16.74
N HIS A 8 59.90 33.58 18.06
CA HIS A 8 60.35 32.95 19.33
C HIS A 8 59.41 33.27 20.55
N GLN A 9 59.53 32.48 21.64
CA GLN A 9 59.68 32.80 23.10
C GLN A 9 58.96 34.04 23.77
N MET A 10 58.69 34.17 25.08
CA MET A 10 58.99 33.39 26.32
C MET A 10 58.16 33.80 27.58
N THR A 11 57.86 32.84 28.48
CA THR A 11 57.86 32.85 29.99
C THR A 11 57.27 33.98 30.91
N ALA A 12 56.37 33.55 31.84
CA ALA A 12 56.50 33.61 33.34
C ALA A 12 56.38 34.96 34.13
N PRO A 13 56.44 35.02 35.51
CA PRO A 13 55.79 34.23 36.59
C PRO A 13 55.33 35.00 37.90
N ARG A 14 54.80 34.26 38.91
CA ARG A 14 54.61 34.54 40.39
C ARG A 14 53.45 35.50 40.80
N HIS A 15 52.53 35.17 41.72
CA HIS A 15 52.72 34.82 43.15
C HIS A 15 51.56 33.95 43.75
N ILE A 16 51.48 33.82 45.10
CA ILE A 16 50.76 32.80 45.92
C ILE A 16 50.21 33.47 47.21
N PRO A 17 49.19 32.97 47.97
CA PRO A 17 48.22 31.85 47.79
C PRO A 17 46.79 32.40 47.54
N ALA A 18 45.60 31.85 47.85
CA ALA A 18 45.02 30.62 48.46
C ALA A 18 43.54 30.48 47.93
N LEU A 19 42.64 29.51 48.17
CA LEU A 19 42.47 28.22 48.88
C LEU A 19 41.59 27.31 47.95
N GLY A 20 41.22 26.05 48.19
CA GLY A 20 41.58 25.04 49.20
C GLY A 20 40.56 23.86 49.22
N GLY A 21 41.04 22.60 49.21
CA GLY A 21 40.21 21.37 49.24
C GLY A 21 39.65 20.93 47.88
N GLY A 22 39.59 19.64 47.52
CA GLY A 22 40.10 18.42 48.18
C GLY A 22 40.14 17.22 47.22
N ASN A 23 40.97 16.20 47.52
CA ASN A 23 41.26 15.09 46.60
C ASN A 23 40.39 13.82 46.80
N LEU A 24 40.14 13.12 45.70
CA LEU A 24 39.81 11.68 45.62
C LEU A 24 40.97 10.83 46.21
N PRO A 25 40.71 9.63 46.79
CA PRO A 25 40.80 8.40 45.96
C PRO A 25 39.99 7.13 46.38
N ILE A 26 39.42 6.45 45.37
CA ILE A 26 39.54 4.99 45.08
C ILE A 26 38.81 3.91 45.98
N LEU A 27 37.95 3.09 45.31
CA LEU A 27 37.39 1.75 45.66
C LEU A 27 36.38 1.63 46.86
N PRO A 28 35.60 0.54 46.99
CA PRO A 28 34.76 -0.13 45.96
C PRO A 28 33.33 -0.53 46.42
N ARG A 29 32.48 -0.93 45.45
CA ARG A 29 31.25 -1.77 45.57
C ARG A 29 30.46 -1.78 46.91
N SER A 30 29.38 -1.01 46.97
CA SER A 30 28.12 -1.44 47.61
C SER A 30 26.95 -0.58 47.11
N LEU A 31 25.89 -1.20 46.58
CA LEU A 31 24.63 -0.52 46.23
C LEU A 31 23.46 -1.48 46.36
N ALA A 32 22.83 -1.50 47.54
CA ALA A 32 21.45 -1.96 47.67
C ALA A 32 20.54 -0.92 46.98
N ARG A 33 19.63 -1.35 46.10
CA ARG A 33 18.65 -0.45 45.48
C ARG A 33 17.54 -0.16 46.49
N GLY A 34 17.65 0.96 47.21
CA GLY A 34 16.49 1.58 47.86
C GLY A 34 15.65 2.29 46.82
N GLU A 35 14.36 1.97 46.74
CA GLU A 35 13.43 2.60 45.81
C GLU A 35 13.27 4.10 46.10
N ARG A 36 13.13 4.89 45.05
CA ARG A 36 12.66 6.28 45.13
C ARG A 36 11.53 6.46 44.14
N SER A 37 10.35 6.83 44.64
CA SER A 37 9.22 7.21 43.80
C SER A 37 9.56 8.48 43.02
N PHE A 38 9.62 8.34 41.69
CA PHE A 38 9.75 9.49 40.79
C PHE A 38 8.39 10.19 40.68
N ARG A 39 8.13 11.16 41.57
CA ARG A 39 7.13 12.19 41.27
C ARG A 39 7.58 12.94 40.04
N TRP A 40 6.73 13.00 39.02
CA TRP A 40 7.03 13.73 37.79
C TRP A 40 7.03 15.23 38.08
N SER A 41 8.21 15.84 38.10
CA SER A 41 8.40 17.29 38.23
C SER A 41 9.10 17.80 36.98
N PRO A 42 8.34 18.21 35.95
CA PRO A 42 8.93 18.85 34.79
C PRO A 42 9.41 20.24 35.19
N ALA A 43 10.67 20.57 34.91
CA ALA A 43 11.17 21.94 34.99
C ALA A 43 10.70 22.78 33.76
N SER A 44 9.43 22.63 33.38
CA SER A 44 8.76 23.46 32.38
C SER A 44 8.41 24.79 33.02
N THR A 45 8.93 25.90 32.49
CA THR A 45 8.45 27.24 32.88
C THR A 45 7.02 27.39 32.40
N LEU A 46 6.06 27.47 33.33
CA LEU A 46 4.65 27.62 32.99
C LEU A 46 4.43 28.98 32.32
N LEU A 47 3.97 28.96 31.07
CA LEU A 47 3.74 30.16 30.28
C LEU A 47 2.35 30.71 30.55
N ALA A 48 2.29 32.03 30.77
CA ALA A 48 1.03 32.78 30.85
C ALA A 48 0.56 33.21 29.46
N ALA A 49 -0.73 33.48 29.31
CA ALA A 49 -1.30 33.95 28.03
C ALA A 49 -0.73 35.30 27.60
N SER A 50 -0.35 35.43 26.32
CA SER A 50 0.10 36.70 25.72
C SER A 50 -1.07 37.54 25.19
N ARG A 51 -2.25 36.91 25.00
CA ARG A 51 -3.47 37.52 24.46
C ARG A 51 -4.65 37.35 25.44
N PRO A 52 -5.62 38.29 25.46
CA PRO A 52 -6.82 38.15 26.29
C PRO A 52 -7.79 37.10 25.73
N CYS A 53 -8.60 36.49 26.59
CA CYS A 53 -9.66 35.57 26.16
C CYS A 53 -10.90 36.33 25.67
N ASN A 54 -10.90 36.77 24.41
CA ASN A 54 -12.05 37.34 23.70
C ASN A 54 -11.99 36.99 22.20
N VAL A 55 -13.03 37.33 21.44
CA VAL A 55 -13.13 37.01 20.00
C VAL A 55 -12.10 37.78 19.19
N GLU A 56 -11.91 39.06 19.53
CA GLU A 56 -11.03 39.99 18.83
C GLU A 56 -9.57 39.54 18.83
N ALA A 57 -9.14 38.85 19.89
CA ALA A 57 -7.78 38.36 20.10
C ALA A 57 -7.32 37.24 19.16
N PHE A 58 -8.16 36.71 18.28
CA PHE A 58 -7.81 35.64 17.34
C PHE A 58 -8.09 35.98 15.87
N ASN A 59 -8.73 37.11 15.58
CA ASN A 59 -9.18 37.48 14.24
C ASN A 59 -8.05 37.75 13.23
N ASP A 60 -6.81 37.96 13.69
CA ASP A 60 -5.58 38.08 12.88
C ASP A 60 -4.93 36.72 12.54
N VAL A 61 -5.35 35.63 13.21
CA VAL A 61 -4.84 34.27 13.03
C VAL A 61 -5.69 33.45 12.04
N LEU A 62 -6.97 33.83 11.90
CA LEU A 62 -7.94 33.13 11.08
C LEU A 62 -7.84 33.53 9.60
N ASP A 63 -8.04 32.53 8.74
CA ASP A 63 -8.28 32.71 7.31
C ASP A 63 -9.78 32.94 7.02
N VAL A 64 -10.12 33.32 5.78
CA VAL A 64 -11.50 33.68 5.37
C VAL A 64 -12.52 32.53 5.46
N SER A 65 -12.05 31.29 5.71
CA SER A 65 -12.86 30.09 5.90
C SER A 65 -13.25 29.82 7.35
N ALA A 66 -12.63 30.51 8.32
CA ALA A 66 -12.81 30.24 9.75
C ALA A 66 -13.35 31.44 10.55
N GLN A 67 -14.11 31.16 11.61
CA GLN A 67 -14.68 32.17 12.50
C GLN A 67 -14.66 31.70 13.97
N VAL A 68 -14.28 32.59 14.89
CA VAL A 68 -14.53 32.39 16.33
C VAL A 68 -16.04 32.54 16.59
N VAL A 69 -16.69 31.47 17.05
CA VAL A 69 -18.10 31.48 17.47
C VAL A 69 -18.22 31.96 18.91
N SER A 70 -17.28 31.56 19.78
CA SER A 70 -17.18 32.03 21.15
C SER A 70 -15.73 31.97 21.65
N ALA A 71 -15.43 32.85 22.61
CA ALA A 71 -14.23 32.80 23.45
C ALA A 71 -14.67 33.20 24.87
N VAL A 72 -14.42 32.35 25.86
CA VAL A 72 -14.97 32.47 27.22
C VAL A 72 -13.88 32.14 28.24
N SER A 73 -13.62 33.06 29.18
CA SER A 73 -12.73 32.79 30.30
C SER A 73 -13.44 31.92 31.34
N VAL A 74 -12.86 30.77 31.68
CA VAL A 74 -13.40 29.78 32.63
C VAL A 74 -12.56 29.85 33.91
N PRO A 75 -13.11 30.31 35.04
CA PRO A 75 -12.35 30.37 36.29
C PRO A 75 -12.07 28.97 36.85
N SER A 76 -10.97 28.82 37.60
CA SER A 76 -10.64 27.56 38.27
C SER A 76 -11.81 27.02 39.09
N GLY A 77 -11.98 25.70 39.09
CA GLY A 77 -13.07 24.99 39.79
C GLY A 77 -14.39 24.90 39.02
N HIS A 78 -14.55 25.64 37.91
CA HIS A 78 -15.82 25.67 37.16
C HIS A 78 -15.92 24.55 36.12
N SER A 79 -17.01 24.56 35.34
CA SER A 79 -17.28 23.65 34.22
C SER A 79 -17.50 24.44 32.93
N TYR A 80 -17.25 23.81 31.78
CA TYR A 80 -17.55 24.38 30.46
C TYR A 80 -17.99 23.30 29.47
N GLY A 81 -19.00 23.60 28.67
CA GLY A 81 -19.50 22.77 27.59
C GLY A 81 -20.82 23.32 27.04
N GLU A 82 -21.31 22.73 25.95
CA GLU A 82 -22.54 23.17 25.27
C GLU A 82 -23.84 22.64 25.91
N GLY A 83 -23.74 21.74 26.90
CA GLY A 83 -24.89 21.07 27.50
C GLY A 83 -25.70 20.28 26.46
N THR A 84 -27.02 20.24 26.61
CA THR A 84 -27.93 19.51 25.71
C THR A 84 -27.97 20.02 24.27
N ALA A 85 -27.27 21.11 23.93
CA ALA A 85 -27.09 21.55 22.55
C ALA A 85 -26.05 20.70 21.79
N ASN A 86 -25.16 19.98 22.49
CA ASN A 86 -24.23 19.01 21.91
C ASN A 86 -24.80 17.60 22.18
N LEU A 87 -25.27 16.95 21.12
CA LEU A 87 -26.08 15.74 21.21
C LEU A 87 -25.26 14.49 21.57
N ALA A 88 -23.97 14.51 21.26
CA ALA A 88 -23.03 13.45 21.59
C ALA A 88 -22.43 13.57 23.00
N TYR A 89 -22.08 14.79 23.42
CA TYR A 89 -21.34 15.09 24.65
C TYR A 89 -22.03 16.17 25.50
N PRO A 90 -23.26 15.91 26.00
CA PRO A 90 -24.02 16.90 26.77
C PRO A 90 -23.51 17.10 28.21
N ILE A 91 -22.57 16.27 28.68
CA ILE A 91 -21.98 16.34 30.02
C ILE A 91 -20.67 17.13 29.96
N ALA A 92 -20.64 18.29 30.60
CA ALA A 92 -19.43 19.09 30.75
C ALA A 92 -18.47 18.47 31.81
N PRO A 93 -17.14 18.59 31.63
CA PRO A 93 -16.18 18.36 32.70
C PRO A 93 -16.41 19.37 33.84
N THR A 94 -16.16 18.94 35.08
CA THR A 94 -16.31 19.77 36.30
C THR A 94 -14.97 19.91 37.01
N ASN A 95 -14.77 20.98 37.79
CA ASN A 95 -13.47 21.28 38.40
C ASN A 95 -12.35 21.36 37.34
N LEU A 96 -12.51 22.26 36.38
CA LEU A 96 -11.48 22.63 35.40
C LEU A 96 -10.41 23.54 36.05
N PRO A 97 -9.16 23.53 35.56
CA PRO A 97 -8.22 24.61 35.83
C PRO A 97 -8.68 25.91 35.16
N GLU A 98 -8.10 27.05 35.56
CA GLU A 98 -8.35 28.33 34.88
C GLU A 98 -7.88 28.27 33.42
N LEU A 99 -8.78 28.58 32.47
CA LEU A 99 -8.52 28.46 31.03
C LEU A 99 -9.37 29.41 30.18
N CYS A 100 -8.94 29.66 28.95
CA CYS A 100 -9.77 30.21 27.89
C CYS A 100 -10.40 29.06 27.09
N ALA A 101 -11.72 29.08 26.93
CA ALA A 101 -12.47 28.12 26.12
C ALA A 101 -12.99 28.79 24.84
N LEU A 102 -12.61 28.26 23.68
CA LEU A 102 -13.08 28.72 22.38
C LEU A 102 -13.98 27.69 21.70
N ILE A 103 -14.89 28.17 20.87
CA ILE A 103 -15.50 27.40 19.77
C ILE A 103 -15.15 28.10 18.46
N ILE A 104 -14.51 27.37 17.54
CA ILE A 104 -14.24 27.81 16.17
C ILE A 104 -15.17 27.07 15.22
N ASN A 105 -15.67 27.75 14.18
CA ASN A 105 -16.38 27.15 13.05
C ASN A 105 -15.58 27.36 11.77
N VAL A 106 -15.43 26.31 10.95
CA VAL A 106 -14.67 26.33 9.69
C VAL A 106 -15.56 25.82 8.56
N SER A 107 -15.66 26.59 7.48
CA SER A 107 -16.27 26.16 6.23
C SER A 107 -15.37 25.14 5.54
N SER A 108 -15.86 23.91 5.35
CA SER A 108 -15.10 22.79 4.79
C SER A 108 -15.44 22.51 3.32
N SER A 109 -16.60 22.97 2.86
CA SER A 109 -17.01 23.07 1.46
C SER A 109 -18.13 24.12 1.30
N GLU A 110 -18.68 24.29 0.10
CA GLU A 110 -19.87 25.14 -0.12
C GLU A 110 -21.13 24.64 0.63
N ILE A 111 -21.16 23.37 1.05
CA ILE A 111 -22.32 22.71 1.66
C ILE A 111 -22.02 22.06 3.04
N SER A 112 -20.82 22.24 3.57
CA SER A 112 -20.39 21.64 4.84
C SER A 112 -19.48 22.56 5.64
N ASN A 113 -19.55 22.40 6.95
CA ASN A 113 -18.75 23.10 7.93
C ASN A 113 -18.56 22.17 9.13
N TYR A 114 -17.40 22.27 9.79
CA TYR A 114 -17.16 21.63 11.08
C TYR A 114 -16.80 22.67 12.13
N ARG A 115 -17.01 22.32 13.39
CA ARG A 115 -16.57 23.11 14.55
C ARG A 115 -15.50 22.37 15.31
N PHE A 116 -14.75 23.09 16.12
CA PHE A 116 -13.93 22.50 17.17
C PHE A 116 -13.90 23.38 18.42
N GLY A 117 -13.81 22.71 19.56
CA GLY A 117 -13.52 23.32 20.83
C GLY A 117 -12.01 23.41 21.03
N LEU A 118 -11.55 24.44 21.73
CA LEU A 118 -10.15 24.60 22.13
C LEU A 118 -10.08 25.15 23.56
N PHE A 119 -9.47 24.39 24.47
CA PHE A 119 -9.12 24.80 25.83
C PHE A 119 -7.65 25.25 25.88
N LEU A 120 -7.41 26.47 26.36
CA LEU A 120 -6.10 27.08 26.53
C LEU A 120 -5.90 27.43 28.01
N PRO A 121 -5.23 26.58 28.83
CA PRO A 121 -5.04 26.84 30.25
C PRO A 121 -4.19 28.09 30.52
N THR A 122 -4.48 28.81 31.61
CA THR A 122 -3.69 29.97 32.06
C THR A 122 -2.27 29.56 32.49
N GLN A 123 -2.08 28.31 32.90
CA GLN A 123 -0.77 27.69 33.14
C GLN A 123 -0.51 26.64 32.06
N TRP A 124 0.14 27.02 30.97
CA TRP A 124 0.43 26.13 29.86
C TRP A 124 1.82 25.50 29.97
N ASN A 125 1.92 24.22 29.62
CA ASN A 125 3.14 23.43 29.72
C ASN A 125 3.88 23.25 28.37
N SER A 126 3.61 24.12 27.39
CA SER A 126 4.12 24.10 26.01
C SER A 126 3.71 22.86 25.17
N ARG A 127 2.74 22.05 25.62
CA ARG A 127 2.25 20.87 24.88
C ARG A 127 0.83 21.06 24.36
N PHE A 128 0.55 20.43 23.23
CA PHE A 128 -0.75 20.37 22.57
C PHE A 128 -1.32 18.95 22.64
N LEU A 129 -2.64 18.80 22.76
CA LEU A 129 -3.35 17.53 22.72
C LEU A 129 -4.62 17.61 21.87
N ALA A 130 -4.82 16.65 20.98
CA ALA A 130 -6.09 16.43 20.30
C ALA A 130 -6.82 15.22 20.91
N VAL A 131 -8.14 15.33 21.12
CA VAL A 131 -8.98 14.21 21.56
C VAL A 131 -10.11 13.87 20.59
N GLY A 132 -10.32 12.58 20.38
CA GLY A 132 -11.25 12.03 19.38
C GLY A 132 -12.71 11.95 19.80
N ASN A 133 -13.51 11.39 18.89
CA ASN A 133 -14.95 11.16 19.04
C ASN A 133 -15.27 9.65 19.13
N GLY A 134 -16.52 9.27 19.44
CA GLY A 134 -16.97 7.87 19.52
C GLY A 134 -18.04 7.54 18.48
N ALA A 135 -18.03 6.31 17.95
CA ALA A 135 -18.99 5.83 16.94
C ALA A 135 -19.25 6.86 15.80
N PHE A 136 -20.51 7.20 15.51
CA PHE A 136 -20.93 8.23 14.55
C PHE A 136 -21.40 9.53 15.22
N SER A 137 -20.85 9.84 16.40
CA SER A 137 -21.20 11.05 17.16
C SER A 137 -20.66 12.33 16.54
N GLY A 138 -21.55 13.23 16.15
CA GLY A 138 -21.24 14.63 15.89
C GLY A 138 -21.35 15.46 17.17
N GLY A 139 -20.25 16.09 17.57
CA GLY A 139 -20.18 16.95 18.76
C GLY A 139 -18.78 17.05 19.34
N ILE A 140 -18.43 18.21 19.89
CA ILE A 140 -17.13 18.46 20.53
C ILE A 140 -17.04 17.63 21.82
N ASN A 141 -15.98 16.83 21.99
CA ASN A 141 -15.79 15.98 23.17
C ASN A 141 -15.20 16.78 24.36
N TRP A 142 -16.02 17.68 24.92
CA TRP A 142 -15.62 18.53 26.06
C TRP A 142 -15.14 17.75 27.29
N LEU A 143 -15.64 16.53 27.51
CA LEU A 143 -15.33 15.72 28.69
C LEU A 143 -13.88 15.23 28.67
N ASP A 144 -13.43 14.65 27.55
CA ASP A 144 -12.04 14.19 27.40
C ASP A 144 -11.08 15.39 27.24
N MET A 145 -11.51 16.49 26.62
CA MET A 145 -10.75 17.75 26.63
C MET A 145 -10.48 18.24 28.06
N GLY A 146 -11.47 18.12 28.94
CA GLY A 146 -11.35 18.46 30.37
C GLY A 146 -10.37 17.58 31.13
N SER A 147 -10.21 16.33 30.74
CA SER A 147 -9.16 15.45 31.28
C SER A 147 -7.77 15.87 30.79
N GLY A 148 -7.63 16.12 29.49
CA GLY A 148 -6.37 16.55 28.88
C GLY A 148 -5.80 17.84 29.47
N VAL A 149 -6.63 18.84 29.74
CA VAL A 149 -6.17 20.16 30.21
C VAL A 149 -5.61 20.12 31.63
N ARG A 150 -5.94 19.10 32.44
CA ARG A 150 -5.39 18.93 33.80
C ARG A 150 -3.92 18.52 33.83
N TYR A 151 -3.38 17.99 32.73
CA TYR A 151 -1.93 17.82 32.54
C TYR A 151 -1.21 19.13 32.18
N GLY A 152 -1.94 20.24 31.98
CA GLY A 152 -1.41 21.55 31.57
C GLY A 152 -1.34 21.77 30.05
N HIS A 153 -1.94 20.88 29.25
CA HIS A 153 -1.97 20.96 27.79
C HIS A 153 -2.96 22.01 27.27
N ALA A 154 -2.66 22.58 26.09
CA ALA A 154 -3.70 23.14 25.23
C ALA A 154 -4.43 21.98 24.54
N VAL A 155 -5.77 21.91 24.60
CA VAL A 155 -6.53 20.72 24.18
C VAL A 155 -7.66 21.05 23.23
N MET A 156 -7.86 20.25 22.19
CA MET A 156 -8.94 20.42 21.21
C MET A 156 -9.74 19.14 20.94
N SER A 157 -10.95 19.31 20.41
CA SER A 157 -11.76 18.24 19.82
C SER A 157 -12.73 18.85 18.78
N THR A 158 -13.00 18.13 17.69
CA THR A 158 -13.92 18.56 16.61
C THR A 158 -15.33 17.98 16.79
N ASP A 159 -16.35 18.63 16.23
CA ASP A 159 -17.69 18.04 16.07
C ASP A 159 -17.83 17.11 14.85
N THR A 160 -16.76 16.92 14.06
CA THR A 160 -16.75 16.04 12.87
C THR A 160 -17.70 16.46 11.74
N GLY A 161 -18.08 17.75 11.68
CA GLY A 161 -18.90 18.29 10.58
C GLY A 161 -20.41 18.19 10.77
N HIS A 162 -20.86 17.79 11.95
CA HIS A 162 -22.27 17.62 12.27
C HIS A 162 -22.52 17.60 13.80
N ASN A 163 -23.78 17.45 14.20
CA ASN A 163 -24.20 17.34 15.60
C ASN A 163 -25.28 16.25 15.67
N SER A 164 -25.01 15.15 16.36
CA SER A 164 -25.84 13.92 16.34
C SER A 164 -25.60 13.07 17.59
N SER A 165 -26.38 12.01 17.76
CA SER A 165 -26.03 10.92 18.68
C SER A 165 -25.11 9.90 18.00
N ALA A 166 -24.41 9.08 18.79
CA ALA A 166 -23.54 7.99 18.35
C ALA A 166 -24.14 7.01 17.31
N VAL A 167 -25.46 6.97 17.18
CA VAL A 167 -26.25 6.04 16.35
C VAL A 167 -27.13 6.73 15.30
N ASP A 168 -27.13 8.06 15.23
CA ASP A 168 -27.84 8.81 14.19
C ASP A 168 -26.89 9.12 13.03
N LEU A 169 -27.17 8.54 11.86
CA LEU A 169 -26.40 8.72 10.63
C LEU A 169 -27.20 9.49 9.56
N THR A 170 -28.39 10.00 9.89
CA THR A 170 -29.28 10.68 8.91
C THR A 170 -28.66 11.93 8.29
N TRP A 171 -27.73 12.58 9.01
CA TRP A 171 -26.93 13.72 8.54
C TRP A 171 -26.01 13.41 7.36
N ALA A 172 -25.71 12.12 7.11
CA ALA A 172 -24.84 11.68 6.03
C ALA A 172 -25.60 11.50 4.69
N LEU A 173 -26.93 11.34 4.75
CA LEU A 173 -27.76 11.02 3.60
C LEU A 173 -27.61 12.03 2.46
N ASN A 174 -27.12 11.57 1.30
CA ASN A 174 -26.78 12.36 0.12
C ASN A 174 -25.75 13.49 0.37
N ASN A 175 -25.01 13.45 1.48
CA ASN A 175 -24.06 14.50 1.89
C ASN A 175 -22.62 13.97 1.99
N GLN A 176 -22.03 13.72 0.82
CA GLN A 176 -20.66 13.21 0.67
C GLN A 176 -19.59 14.14 1.29
N GLU A 177 -19.85 15.44 1.43
CA GLU A 177 -18.93 16.38 2.09
C GLU A 177 -18.91 16.22 3.62
N ARG A 178 -20.06 15.96 4.25
CA ARG A 178 -20.09 15.58 5.67
C ARG A 178 -19.48 14.20 5.92
N LYS A 179 -19.63 13.24 5.00
CA LYS A 179 -18.93 11.94 5.08
C LYS A 179 -17.41 12.13 5.12
N LYS A 180 -16.86 13.06 4.31
CA LYS A 180 -15.42 13.43 4.33
C LYS A 180 -14.98 14.16 5.60
N ASP A 181 -15.83 15.06 6.12
CA ASP A 181 -15.56 15.76 7.38
C ASP A 181 -15.42 14.78 8.55
N PHE A 182 -16.35 13.83 8.67
CA PHE A 182 -16.27 12.74 9.64
C PHE A 182 -15.10 11.78 9.37
N GLY A 183 -14.87 11.43 8.10
CA GLY A 183 -13.80 10.51 7.70
C GLY A 183 -12.41 11.00 8.09
N TYR A 184 -12.05 12.24 7.72
CA TYR A 184 -10.74 12.80 8.09
C TYR A 184 -10.70 14.34 8.17
N ARG A 185 -11.42 15.05 7.29
CA ARG A 185 -11.14 16.47 7.00
C ARG A 185 -11.38 17.39 8.21
N ALA A 186 -12.39 17.10 9.03
CA ALA A 186 -12.67 17.90 10.22
C ALA A 186 -11.57 17.73 11.29
N MET A 187 -11.09 16.50 11.54
CA MET A 187 -10.01 16.27 12.50
C MET A 187 -8.73 16.98 12.05
N HIS A 188 -8.29 16.70 10.81
CA HIS A 188 -7.07 17.26 10.23
C HIS A 188 -7.05 18.80 10.26
N GLY A 189 -8.06 19.43 9.64
CA GLY A 189 -8.14 20.89 9.54
C GLY A 189 -8.42 21.58 10.89
N SER A 190 -9.05 20.89 11.85
CA SER A 190 -9.12 21.39 13.24
C SER A 190 -7.77 21.32 13.94
N VAL A 191 -6.96 20.27 13.75
CA VAL A 191 -5.63 20.16 14.36
C VAL A 191 -4.70 21.26 13.84
N GLU A 192 -4.63 21.47 12.53
CA GLU A 192 -3.79 22.53 11.95
C GLU A 192 -4.15 23.94 12.44
N LEU A 193 -5.45 24.26 12.53
CA LEU A 193 -5.89 25.58 12.97
C LEU A 193 -5.81 25.74 14.49
N ALA A 194 -6.12 24.70 15.27
CA ALA A 194 -5.99 24.73 16.73
C ALA A 194 -4.53 24.94 17.16
N LYS A 195 -3.56 24.31 16.48
CA LYS A 195 -2.12 24.58 16.71
C LYS A 195 -1.78 26.05 16.48
N ARG A 196 -2.17 26.62 15.33
CA ARG A 196 -1.95 28.05 15.00
C ARG A 196 -2.55 28.98 16.07
N LEU A 197 -3.75 28.69 16.54
CA LEU A 197 -4.44 29.47 17.59
C LEU A 197 -3.75 29.34 18.96
N THR A 198 -3.27 28.14 19.33
CA THR A 198 -2.48 27.92 20.55
C THR A 198 -1.19 28.73 20.53
N GLU A 199 -0.38 28.63 19.47
CA GLU A 199 0.90 29.36 19.39
C GLU A 199 0.68 30.89 19.39
N ALA A 200 -0.37 31.37 18.71
CA ALA A 200 -0.71 32.79 18.71
C ALA A 200 -1.17 33.29 20.09
N TYR A 201 -1.89 32.48 20.88
CA TYR A 201 -2.39 32.86 22.20
C TYR A 201 -1.28 33.00 23.25
N TYR A 202 -0.34 32.06 23.28
CA TYR A 202 0.79 32.10 24.21
C TYR A 202 1.98 32.94 23.70
N GLY A 203 2.05 33.19 22.39
CA GLY A 203 3.17 33.89 21.76
C GLY A 203 4.43 33.02 21.63
N GLU A 204 4.32 31.72 21.89
CA GLU A 204 5.41 30.75 21.92
C GLU A 204 4.97 29.43 21.26
N ARG A 205 5.94 28.67 20.75
CA ARG A 205 5.66 27.47 19.95
C ARG A 205 5.25 26.26 20.78
N ILE A 206 4.52 25.35 20.14
CA ILE A 206 4.24 24.03 20.70
C ILE A 206 5.54 23.21 20.68
N SER A 207 5.97 22.72 21.84
CA SER A 207 7.16 21.87 21.99
C SER A 207 6.88 20.41 21.65
N TYR A 208 5.69 19.91 21.99
CA TYR A 208 5.25 18.54 21.70
C TYR A 208 3.73 18.49 21.46
N SER A 209 3.32 17.66 20.50
CA SER A 209 1.95 17.52 20.02
C SER A 209 1.46 16.08 20.18
N TYR A 210 0.40 15.89 20.94
CA TYR A 210 -0.13 14.58 21.30
C TYR A 210 -1.54 14.32 20.75
N TYR A 211 -1.87 13.03 20.57
CA TYR A 211 -3.23 12.56 20.32
C TYR A 211 -3.66 11.58 21.41
N SER A 212 -4.93 11.63 21.83
CA SER A 212 -5.54 10.62 22.70
C SER A 212 -6.97 10.34 22.25
N GLY A 213 -7.25 9.13 21.77
CA GLY A 213 -8.58 8.76 21.32
C GLY A 213 -8.80 7.26 21.27
N ALA A 214 -10.05 6.85 21.51
CA ALA A 214 -10.45 5.45 21.48
C ALA A 214 -11.67 5.21 20.57
N SER A 215 -11.92 3.98 20.14
CA SER A 215 -13.02 3.64 19.22
C SER A 215 -12.88 4.40 17.88
N THR A 216 -13.85 5.22 17.47
CA THR A 216 -13.71 6.17 16.34
C THR A 216 -12.56 7.15 16.54
N GLY A 217 -12.22 7.54 17.77
CA GLY A 217 -11.02 8.33 18.08
C GLY A 217 -9.74 7.56 17.78
N GLY A 218 -9.71 6.26 18.08
CA GLY A 218 -8.59 5.40 17.70
C GLY A 218 -8.42 5.33 16.17
N ARG A 219 -9.53 5.30 15.42
CA ARG A 219 -9.53 5.42 13.94
C ARG A 219 -9.03 6.80 13.49
N GLN A 220 -9.54 7.88 14.08
CA GLN A 220 -9.16 9.26 13.74
C GLN A 220 -7.66 9.50 13.94
N GLY A 221 -7.09 9.07 15.07
CA GLY A 221 -5.66 9.20 15.34
C GLY A 221 -4.78 8.41 14.36
N LEU A 222 -5.17 7.16 14.03
CA LEU A 222 -4.47 6.36 13.02
C LEU A 222 -4.60 6.95 11.61
N LYS A 223 -5.78 7.48 11.24
CA LYS A 223 -5.98 8.12 9.92
C LYS A 223 -5.17 9.41 9.81
N GLU A 224 -5.15 10.23 10.86
CA GLU A 224 -4.33 11.46 10.91
C GLU A 224 -2.83 11.12 10.80
N ALA A 225 -2.35 10.09 11.49
CA ALA A 225 -0.98 9.61 11.36
C ALA A 225 -0.61 9.08 9.95
N GLN A 226 -1.59 8.69 9.14
CA GLN A 226 -1.40 8.23 7.76
C GLN A 226 -1.45 9.36 6.72
N ILE A 227 -2.26 10.40 6.95
CA ILE A 227 -2.40 11.54 6.01
C ILE A 227 -1.51 12.74 6.37
N SER A 228 -1.16 12.88 7.64
CA SER A 228 -0.28 13.92 8.19
C SER A 228 0.61 13.35 9.30
N PRO A 229 1.70 12.63 8.94
CA PRO A 229 2.65 12.07 9.92
C PRO A 229 3.37 13.11 10.80
N ALA A 230 3.19 14.41 10.52
CA ALA A 230 3.70 15.53 11.31
C ALA A 230 2.67 16.11 12.31
N SER A 231 1.44 15.59 12.36
CA SER A 231 0.40 16.10 13.26
C SER A 231 0.69 15.79 14.73
N PHE A 232 1.33 14.66 15.06
CA PHE A 232 1.61 14.27 16.44
C PHE A 232 2.97 13.58 16.61
N ASP A 233 3.66 13.93 17.69
CA ASP A 233 4.89 13.28 18.17
C ASP A 233 4.54 12.02 19.00
N GLY A 234 3.36 11.98 19.61
CA GLY A 234 2.85 10.82 20.35
C GLY A 234 1.35 10.59 20.18
N LEU A 235 0.93 9.35 19.94
CA LEU A 235 -0.47 8.95 19.80
C LEU A 235 -0.86 7.82 20.77
N LEU A 236 -1.84 8.08 21.63
CA LEU A 236 -2.50 7.10 22.48
C LEU A 236 -3.80 6.61 21.80
N ILE A 237 -3.82 5.34 21.40
CA ILE A 237 -4.84 4.76 20.51
C ILE A 237 -5.56 3.59 21.20
N GLY A 238 -6.79 3.80 21.65
CA GLY A 238 -7.61 2.76 22.27
C GLY A 238 -8.57 2.09 21.29
N ALA A 239 -8.67 0.75 21.30
CA ALA A 239 -9.68 -0.04 20.58
C ALA A 239 -10.10 0.53 19.19
N PRO A 240 -9.16 0.80 18.26
CA PRO A 240 -9.43 1.62 17.08
C PRO A 240 -10.41 0.99 16.08
N ALA A 241 -11.43 1.77 15.67
CA ALA A 241 -12.37 1.47 14.59
C ALA A 241 -11.74 1.59 13.17
N TRP A 242 -10.47 1.18 13.03
CA TRP A 242 -9.62 1.49 11.88
C TRP A 242 -10.21 0.98 10.55
N TYR A 243 -10.78 -0.23 10.53
CA TYR A 243 -11.34 -0.87 9.33
C TYR A 243 -12.84 -0.55 9.22
N THR A 244 -13.21 0.72 8.96
CA THR A 244 -14.61 1.16 9.07
C THR A 244 -15.53 0.48 8.06
N SER A 245 -15.10 0.32 6.81
CA SER A 245 -15.79 -0.45 5.76
C SER A 245 -16.25 -1.84 6.26
N HIS A 246 -15.33 -2.57 6.90
CA HIS A 246 -15.54 -3.95 7.35
C HIS A 246 -16.20 -4.07 8.73
N LEU A 247 -15.87 -3.20 9.69
CA LEU A 247 -16.42 -3.25 11.06
C LEU A 247 -17.94 -3.03 11.07
N GLN A 248 -18.42 -2.05 10.30
CA GLN A 248 -19.82 -1.66 10.33
C GLN A 248 -20.70 -2.67 9.57
N THR A 249 -20.21 -3.18 8.44
CA THR A 249 -20.86 -4.28 7.71
C THR A 249 -20.81 -5.60 8.50
N TRP A 250 -19.72 -5.89 9.23
CA TRP A 250 -19.67 -7.00 10.21
C TRP A 250 -20.68 -6.83 11.34
N SER A 251 -20.91 -5.61 11.83
CA SER A 251 -21.89 -5.32 12.90
C SER A 251 -23.31 -5.69 12.48
N THR A 252 -23.64 -5.54 11.18
CA THR A 252 -24.85 -6.14 10.58
C THR A 252 -24.74 -7.67 10.53
N LYS A 253 -23.70 -8.23 9.90
CA LYS A 253 -23.55 -9.69 9.70
C LYS A 253 -23.63 -10.49 11.00
N VAL A 254 -22.99 -10.02 12.08
CA VAL A 254 -22.92 -10.75 13.35
C VAL A 254 -24.29 -10.78 14.04
N ALA A 255 -25.08 -9.72 13.93
CA ALA A 255 -26.48 -9.71 14.36
C ALA A 255 -27.33 -10.72 13.57
N LEU A 256 -27.07 -10.90 12.26
CA LEU A 256 -27.78 -11.86 11.41
C LEU A 256 -27.49 -13.34 11.75
N TYR A 257 -26.44 -13.65 12.51
CA TYR A 257 -26.28 -14.99 13.10
C TYR A 257 -27.33 -15.28 14.19
N ASN A 258 -27.85 -14.24 14.85
CA ASN A 258 -28.75 -14.37 16.00
C ASN A 258 -30.15 -13.76 15.75
N LEU A 259 -30.52 -13.56 14.48
CA LEU A 259 -31.80 -13.00 14.00
C LEU A 259 -32.39 -13.83 12.86
N PRO A 260 -33.73 -13.89 12.68
CA PRO A 260 -34.76 -13.15 13.43
C PRO A 260 -35.04 -13.76 14.82
N VAL A 261 -35.72 -12.98 15.68
CA VAL A 261 -36.06 -13.40 17.06
C VAL A 261 -37.00 -14.60 17.17
N THR A 262 -37.62 -15.01 16.07
CA THR A 262 -38.50 -16.19 15.96
C THR A 262 -37.77 -17.46 15.46
N ASP A 263 -36.47 -17.36 15.16
CA ASP A 263 -35.66 -18.49 14.68
C ASP A 263 -35.23 -19.39 15.84
N LYS A 264 -35.14 -20.70 15.61
CA LYS A 264 -34.68 -21.68 16.62
C LYS A 264 -33.21 -21.49 16.99
N ARG A 265 -32.41 -20.95 16.07
CA ARG A 265 -30.99 -20.64 16.33
C ARG A 265 -30.77 -19.39 17.19
N ARG A 266 -31.85 -18.68 17.59
CA ARG A 266 -31.79 -17.55 18.52
C ARG A 266 -31.25 -18.02 19.87
N VAL A 267 -30.11 -17.47 20.27
CA VAL A 267 -29.65 -17.50 21.66
C VAL A 267 -30.22 -16.27 22.34
N ASP A 268 -31.03 -16.47 23.38
CA ASP A 268 -31.65 -15.38 24.12
C ASP A 268 -30.59 -14.54 24.87
N PRO A 269 -30.67 -13.20 24.88
CA PRO A 269 -29.67 -12.35 25.54
C PRO A 269 -29.53 -12.59 27.04
N SER A 270 -30.56 -13.10 27.72
CA SER A 270 -30.46 -13.51 29.14
C SER A 270 -29.48 -14.67 29.35
N PHE A 271 -29.22 -15.48 28.31
CA PHE A 271 -28.27 -16.59 28.36
C PHE A 271 -26.81 -16.13 28.19
N PHE A 272 -26.53 -14.92 27.66
CA PHE A 272 -25.15 -14.47 27.44
C PHE A 272 -24.32 -14.38 28.74
N GLY A 273 -24.95 -14.04 29.87
CA GLY A 273 -24.29 -14.09 31.19
C GLY A 273 -23.99 -15.52 31.66
N THR A 274 -24.85 -16.49 31.33
CA THR A 274 -24.60 -17.92 31.59
C THR A 274 -23.46 -18.43 30.71
N LEU A 275 -23.42 -18.01 29.44
CA LEU A 275 -22.33 -18.32 28.52
C LEU A 275 -20.99 -17.74 29.02
N ALA A 276 -20.97 -16.48 29.46
CA ALA A 276 -19.78 -15.84 30.05
C ALA A 276 -19.25 -16.64 31.26
N ASN A 277 -20.14 -17.02 32.19
CA ASN A 277 -19.78 -17.79 33.37
C ASN A 277 -19.21 -19.17 33.01
N GLU A 278 -19.74 -19.83 31.99
CA GLU A 278 -19.26 -21.15 31.54
C GLU A 278 -17.96 -21.05 30.74
N VAL A 279 -17.76 -20.01 29.91
CA VAL A 279 -16.46 -19.68 29.30
C VAL A 279 -15.42 -19.48 30.40
N ILE A 280 -15.70 -18.62 31.39
CA ILE A 280 -14.80 -18.46 32.53
C ILE A 280 -14.54 -19.81 33.22
N ARG A 281 -15.58 -20.60 33.55
CA ARG A 281 -15.43 -21.90 34.23
C ARG A 281 -14.56 -22.91 33.48
N GLN A 282 -14.57 -22.92 32.15
CA GLN A 282 -13.72 -23.81 31.35
C GLN A 282 -12.29 -23.31 31.19
N CYS A 283 -12.09 -22.00 31.28
CA CYS A 283 -10.90 -21.37 30.75
C CYS A 283 -10.00 -20.70 31.82
N ASP A 284 -10.57 -20.24 32.95
CA ASP A 284 -9.93 -19.45 34.04
C ASP A 284 -8.45 -19.80 34.25
N GLU A 285 -8.17 -21.05 34.61
CA GLU A 285 -6.86 -21.57 35.07
C GLU A 285 -5.76 -21.62 33.99
N VAL A 286 -6.04 -21.30 32.72
CA VAL A 286 -5.09 -21.44 31.59
C VAL A 286 -3.92 -20.45 31.62
N ASP A 287 -4.03 -19.29 32.30
CA ASP A 287 -2.89 -18.35 32.46
C ASP A 287 -1.99 -18.67 33.68
N GLY A 288 -2.34 -19.73 34.43
CA GLY A 288 -1.69 -20.15 35.66
C GLY A 288 -2.38 -19.67 36.95
N LEU A 289 -3.44 -18.88 36.86
CA LEU A 289 -4.18 -18.32 37.99
C LEU A 289 -5.70 -18.56 37.85
N LYS A 290 -6.40 -18.62 38.99
CA LYS A 290 -7.86 -18.75 39.06
C LYS A 290 -8.45 -17.48 39.64
N ASP A 291 -8.84 -16.52 38.79
CA ASP A 291 -9.23 -15.18 39.22
C ASP A 291 -10.35 -14.50 38.40
N GLY A 292 -10.82 -15.15 37.33
CA GLY A 292 -11.85 -14.68 36.41
C GLY A 292 -11.36 -13.91 35.18
N ILE A 293 -10.05 -13.81 34.92
CA ILE A 293 -9.44 -12.88 33.95
C ILE A 293 -8.53 -13.61 32.95
N GLN A 294 -8.93 -13.77 31.67
CA GLN A 294 -8.44 -14.94 30.91
C GLN A 294 -8.30 -14.78 29.37
N PHE A 295 -7.55 -15.69 28.72
CA PHE A 295 -7.37 -15.84 27.26
C PHE A 295 -7.67 -17.28 26.72
N CYS A 296 -8.91 -17.61 26.35
CA CYS A 296 -9.29 -18.99 25.98
C CYS A 296 -9.08 -19.38 24.50
N ARG A 297 -9.36 -20.66 24.18
CA ARG A 297 -9.37 -21.23 22.82
C ARG A 297 -10.62 -22.05 22.47
N ASP A 298 -11.27 -22.68 23.44
CA ASP A 298 -12.36 -23.64 23.21
C ASP A 298 -13.74 -23.08 23.55
N ILE A 299 -14.79 -23.69 22.98
CA ILE A 299 -16.18 -23.22 23.05
C ILE A 299 -17.03 -24.18 23.90
N PRO A 300 -17.75 -23.69 24.93
CA PRO A 300 -18.43 -24.55 25.88
C PRO A 300 -19.75 -25.15 25.37
N SER A 301 -19.96 -26.44 25.69
CA SER A 301 -21.25 -27.14 25.55
C SER A 301 -22.17 -26.85 26.75
N ALA A 302 -22.85 -25.71 26.74
CA ALA A 302 -23.91 -25.39 27.71
C ALA A 302 -25.26 -26.02 27.30
N CYS A 303 -26.34 -25.73 28.04
CA CYS A 303 -27.70 -26.26 27.78
C CYS A 303 -28.39 -25.65 26.54
N LEU A 304 -27.75 -25.76 25.38
CA LEU A 304 -28.11 -25.15 24.10
C LEU A 304 -28.64 -26.21 23.12
N THR A 305 -29.37 -25.80 22.08
CA THR A 305 -29.60 -26.68 20.90
C THR A 305 -28.39 -26.64 19.96
N ALA A 306 -28.29 -27.60 19.04
CA ALA A 306 -27.21 -27.64 18.05
C ALA A 306 -27.19 -26.38 17.16
N GLU A 307 -28.36 -25.85 16.81
CA GLU A 307 -28.49 -24.61 16.05
C GLU A 307 -28.05 -23.37 16.85
N GLN A 308 -28.28 -23.38 18.16
CA GLN A 308 -27.82 -22.33 19.08
C GLN A 308 -26.30 -22.38 19.31
N GLU A 309 -25.73 -23.58 19.41
CA GLU A 309 -24.27 -23.77 19.39
C GLU A 309 -23.66 -23.26 18.07
N GLU A 310 -24.29 -23.53 16.92
CA GLU A 310 -23.83 -23.03 15.63
C GLU A 310 -23.84 -21.50 15.58
N THR A 311 -24.90 -20.84 16.08
CA THR A 311 -24.93 -19.38 16.27
C THR A 311 -23.73 -18.88 17.10
N ILE A 312 -23.45 -19.50 18.24
CA ILE A 312 -22.33 -19.11 19.12
C ILE A 312 -20.98 -19.34 18.45
N ARG A 313 -20.78 -20.47 17.77
CA ARG A 313 -19.56 -20.77 17.00
C ARG A 313 -19.35 -19.74 15.88
N ASN A 314 -20.41 -19.33 15.20
CA ASN A 314 -20.35 -18.30 14.15
C ASN A 314 -19.97 -16.91 14.70
N VAL A 315 -20.43 -16.54 15.90
CA VAL A 315 -20.11 -15.24 16.55
C VAL A 315 -18.64 -15.15 17.00
N TYR A 316 -18.07 -16.23 17.57
CA TYR A 316 -16.63 -16.29 17.88
C TYR A 316 -15.76 -16.43 16.61
N SER A 317 -16.30 -17.03 15.54
CA SER A 317 -15.55 -17.16 14.29
C SER A 317 -15.39 -15.84 13.54
N GLY A 318 -14.30 -15.69 12.80
CA GLY A 318 -14.18 -14.61 11.82
C GLY A 318 -15.29 -14.71 10.77
N PHE A 319 -15.87 -13.58 10.40
CA PHE A 319 -16.75 -13.50 9.23
C PHE A 319 -15.90 -13.66 7.96
N TYR A 320 -16.16 -14.73 7.20
CA TYR A 320 -15.60 -14.93 5.87
C TYR A 320 -16.65 -14.61 4.81
N ALA A 321 -16.28 -13.77 3.85
CA ALA A 321 -17.07 -13.46 2.66
C ALA A 321 -16.27 -13.89 1.43
N GLU A 322 -16.89 -14.63 0.51
CA GLU A 322 -16.26 -15.07 -0.75
C GLU A 322 -14.91 -15.80 -0.55
N GLY A 323 -14.80 -16.55 0.56
CA GLY A 323 -13.60 -17.30 0.97
C GLY A 323 -12.56 -16.49 1.75
N LYS A 324 -12.62 -15.16 1.70
CA LYS A 324 -11.67 -14.24 2.36
C LYS A 324 -12.18 -13.82 3.75
N LEU A 325 -11.26 -13.60 4.69
CA LEU A 325 -11.61 -13.02 6.00
C LEU A 325 -12.06 -11.58 5.79
N ALA A 326 -13.35 -11.31 5.98
CA ALA A 326 -13.88 -9.96 6.04
C ALA A 326 -13.49 -9.33 7.39
N PHE A 327 -13.93 -9.91 8.51
CA PHE A 327 -13.64 -9.31 9.83
C PHE A 327 -13.47 -10.37 10.93
N PRO A 328 -12.59 -10.15 11.93
CA PRO A 328 -12.44 -11.05 13.08
C PRO A 328 -13.76 -11.25 13.85
N GLY A 329 -13.90 -12.42 14.48
CA GLY A 329 -15.02 -12.72 15.37
C GLY A 329 -14.86 -12.07 16.74
N MET A 330 -15.90 -12.16 17.57
CA MET A 330 -15.86 -11.68 18.95
C MET A 330 -14.85 -12.48 19.79
N GLY A 331 -14.20 -11.82 20.76
CA GLY A 331 -13.31 -12.50 21.70
C GLY A 331 -14.07 -13.42 22.67
N LEU A 332 -13.40 -14.43 23.21
CA LEU A 332 -13.87 -15.13 24.40
C LEU A 332 -13.74 -14.20 25.63
N SER A 333 -14.63 -14.34 26.60
CA SER A 333 -14.87 -13.40 27.71
C SER A 333 -15.51 -12.06 27.32
N SER A 334 -16.00 -11.91 26.08
CA SER A 334 -16.71 -10.70 25.61
C SER A 334 -18.24 -10.79 25.73
N GLU A 335 -18.76 -11.93 26.21
CA GLU A 335 -20.18 -12.31 26.08
C GLU A 335 -21.12 -11.36 26.83
N ALA A 336 -20.63 -10.77 27.92
CA ALA A 336 -21.37 -9.75 28.67
C ALA A 336 -21.63 -8.45 27.89
N GLN A 337 -20.88 -8.17 26.81
CA GLN A 337 -21.15 -7.07 25.89
C GLN A 337 -21.98 -7.51 24.66
N TRP A 338 -22.21 -8.81 24.42
CA TRP A 338 -22.89 -9.30 23.22
C TRP A 338 -24.30 -8.73 23.04
N SER A 339 -25.01 -8.44 24.12
CA SER A 339 -26.33 -7.77 24.08
C SER A 339 -26.33 -6.45 23.31
N PHE A 340 -25.17 -5.79 23.16
CA PHE A 340 -25.04 -4.55 22.42
C PHE A 340 -25.25 -4.72 20.91
N LEU A 341 -24.74 -5.81 20.30
CA LEU A 341 -24.92 -6.10 18.86
C LEU A 341 -25.94 -7.24 18.59
N LEU A 342 -26.12 -8.16 19.54
CA LEU A 342 -26.93 -9.37 19.40
C LEU A 342 -28.21 -9.37 20.25
N GLY A 343 -28.46 -8.30 21.03
CA GLY A 343 -29.63 -8.18 21.90
C GLY A 343 -30.93 -7.79 21.19
N GLY A 344 -30.84 -7.07 20.07
CA GLY A 344 -31.98 -6.47 19.37
C GLY A 344 -32.91 -7.45 18.65
N ALA A 345 -33.99 -6.90 18.09
CA ALA A 345 -34.87 -7.58 17.14
C ALA A 345 -34.55 -7.29 15.66
N ALA A 346 -33.59 -6.39 15.44
CA ALA A 346 -32.94 -6.03 14.18
C ALA A 346 -31.46 -5.72 14.49
N PRO A 347 -30.56 -5.64 13.49
CA PRO A 347 -29.19 -5.17 13.70
C PRO A 347 -29.14 -3.74 14.24
N THR A 348 -28.00 -3.35 14.81
CA THR A 348 -27.82 -2.00 15.36
C THR A 348 -27.64 -0.95 14.27
N PRO A 349 -27.94 0.33 14.55
CA PRO A 349 -27.69 1.43 13.61
C PRO A 349 -26.22 1.55 13.16
N PHE A 350 -25.25 1.09 13.97
CA PHE A 350 -23.84 1.05 13.58
C PHE A 350 -23.62 0.31 12.26
N GLY A 351 -24.39 -0.77 12.01
CA GLY A 351 -24.41 -1.47 10.73
C GLY A 351 -25.57 -1.10 9.81
N ASP A 352 -26.81 -1.12 10.30
CA ASP A 352 -28.02 -0.94 9.46
C ASP A 352 -28.11 0.49 8.89
N ALA A 353 -27.90 1.50 9.76
CA ALA A 353 -27.92 2.91 9.36
C ALA A 353 -26.64 3.32 8.60
N TYR A 354 -25.51 2.64 8.82
CA TYR A 354 -24.32 2.80 7.97
C TYR A 354 -24.62 2.37 6.53
N ILE A 355 -25.24 1.20 6.34
CA ILE A 355 -25.57 0.71 5.01
C ILE A 355 -26.63 1.61 4.33
N GLN A 356 -27.65 2.06 5.07
CA GLN A 356 -28.66 3.01 4.58
C GLN A 356 -28.07 4.38 4.18
N TYR A 357 -27.57 5.15 5.15
CA TYR A 357 -27.29 6.58 4.97
C TYR A 357 -25.83 6.87 4.61
N PHE A 358 -24.91 5.96 4.92
CA PHE A 358 -23.47 6.19 4.77
C PHE A 358 -22.91 5.54 3.50
N LEU A 359 -23.29 4.28 3.22
CA LEU A 359 -22.88 3.54 2.03
C LEU A 359 -23.78 3.79 0.82
N TYR A 360 -25.07 3.43 0.88
CA TYR A 360 -25.95 3.42 -0.31
C TYR A 360 -26.74 4.71 -0.55
N ASP A 361 -26.75 5.66 0.39
CA ASP A 361 -27.61 6.86 0.35
C ASP A 361 -29.11 6.52 0.13
N ASN A 362 -29.54 5.36 0.65
CA ASN A 362 -30.86 4.76 0.46
C ASN A 362 -31.54 4.48 1.81
N PRO A 363 -32.54 5.29 2.24
CA PRO A 363 -33.27 5.08 3.49
C PRO A 363 -34.21 3.87 3.47
N ASP A 364 -34.55 3.33 2.29
CA ASP A 364 -35.43 2.17 2.13
C ASP A 364 -34.65 0.83 2.14
N TRP A 365 -33.34 0.86 2.40
CA TRP A 365 -32.56 -0.36 2.60
C TRP A 365 -32.86 -0.99 3.97
N HIS A 366 -32.96 -2.32 4.01
CA HIS A 366 -33.28 -3.08 5.23
C HIS A 366 -32.44 -4.35 5.27
N TRP A 367 -31.92 -4.71 6.46
CA TRP A 367 -31.05 -5.88 6.67
C TRP A 367 -31.50 -7.23 6.09
N THR A 368 -32.80 -7.44 5.83
CA THR A 368 -33.27 -8.64 5.10
C THR A 368 -32.82 -8.69 3.63
N GLN A 369 -32.28 -7.59 3.10
CA GLN A 369 -31.65 -7.48 1.78
C GLN A 369 -30.14 -7.78 1.83
N TRP A 370 -29.60 -8.16 3.00
CA TRP A 370 -28.18 -8.46 3.18
C TRP A 370 -27.69 -9.57 2.25
N ASN A 371 -26.48 -9.39 1.72
CA ASN A 371 -25.71 -10.41 1.06
C ASN A 371 -24.22 -10.17 1.36
N ASP A 372 -23.40 -11.22 1.31
CA ASP A 372 -22.01 -11.13 1.79
C ASP A 372 -21.08 -10.31 0.87
N SER A 373 -21.52 -9.84 -0.30
CA SER A 373 -20.74 -8.89 -1.13
C SER A 373 -20.84 -7.43 -0.65
N ILE A 374 -21.74 -7.11 0.30
CA ILE A 374 -21.91 -5.75 0.83
C ILE A 374 -20.64 -5.26 1.54
N VAL A 375 -19.87 -6.14 2.19
CA VAL A 375 -18.59 -5.74 2.81
C VAL A 375 -17.56 -5.33 1.76
N TRP A 376 -17.46 -6.04 0.63
CA TRP A 376 -16.54 -5.68 -0.45
C TRP A 376 -16.97 -4.40 -1.18
N GLN A 377 -18.27 -4.14 -1.31
CA GLN A 377 -18.79 -2.86 -1.80
C GLN A 377 -18.48 -1.71 -0.83
N ALA A 378 -18.52 -1.96 0.49
CA ALA A 378 -18.13 -0.97 1.49
C ALA A 378 -16.62 -0.67 1.48
N ASP A 379 -15.79 -1.67 1.17
CA ASP A 379 -14.32 -1.52 1.05
C ASP A 379 -13.92 -0.83 -0.27
N GLU A 380 -14.60 -1.13 -1.39
CA GLU A 380 -14.39 -0.46 -2.69
C GLU A 380 -14.77 1.02 -2.65
N VAL A 381 -15.82 1.39 -1.90
CA VAL A 381 -16.32 2.77 -1.80
C VAL A 381 -15.61 3.59 -0.72
N ASP A 382 -15.12 2.95 0.36
CA ASP A 382 -14.71 3.55 1.65
C ASP A 382 -15.36 4.93 1.91
N PRO A 383 -16.69 4.98 2.13
CA PRO A 383 -17.44 6.23 2.12
C PRO A 383 -16.83 7.26 3.08
N GLY A 384 -16.55 8.46 2.57
CA GLY A 384 -15.89 9.52 3.34
C GLY A 384 -14.36 9.40 3.51
N ASN A 385 -13.72 8.36 2.95
CA ASN A 385 -12.30 8.02 3.19
C ASN A 385 -12.04 7.76 4.70
N CYS A 386 -12.92 6.96 5.32
CA CYS A 386 -12.92 6.69 6.76
C CYS A 386 -11.85 5.68 7.20
N THR A 387 -11.56 4.69 6.37
CA THR A 387 -10.76 3.52 6.76
C THR A 387 -9.29 3.89 6.89
N ALA A 388 -8.62 3.41 7.95
CA ALA A 388 -7.24 3.75 8.29
C ALA A 388 -6.29 2.60 7.97
N ASP A 389 -6.19 2.24 6.70
CA ASP A 389 -5.45 1.08 6.15
C ASP A 389 -4.02 1.39 5.66
N GLY A 390 -3.52 2.62 5.83
CA GLY A 390 -2.12 2.96 5.56
C GLY A 390 -1.15 2.23 6.50
N TYR A 391 -0.58 1.10 6.04
CA TYR A 391 0.31 0.25 6.85
C TYR A 391 1.79 0.64 6.80
N ASP A 392 2.22 1.35 5.75
CA ASP A 392 3.54 1.99 5.74
C ASP A 392 3.46 3.29 6.55
N MET A 393 4.19 3.31 7.67
CA MET A 393 4.28 4.45 8.59
C MET A 393 5.73 4.97 8.68
N THR A 394 6.52 4.76 7.62
CA THR A 394 7.94 5.15 7.57
C THR A 394 8.16 6.62 7.88
N GLU A 395 7.31 7.53 7.37
CA GLU A 395 7.47 8.95 7.65
C GLU A 395 7.25 9.30 9.14
N LEU A 396 6.24 8.71 9.80
CA LEU A 396 6.01 8.90 11.24
C LEU A 396 7.21 8.41 12.05
N LYS A 397 7.73 7.22 11.70
CA LYS A 397 8.92 6.62 12.31
C LYS A 397 10.18 7.47 12.11
N GLU A 398 10.41 7.97 10.91
CA GLU A 398 11.57 8.83 10.56
C GLU A 398 11.51 10.18 11.29
N ARG A 399 10.31 10.73 11.51
CA ARG A 399 10.08 11.92 12.34
C ARG A 399 10.24 11.65 13.84
N GLY A 400 10.40 10.39 14.25
CA GLY A 400 10.57 9.96 15.64
C GLY A 400 9.27 9.66 16.40
N GLY A 401 8.11 9.84 15.77
CA GLY A 401 6.78 9.77 16.38
C GLY A 401 6.46 8.42 17.01
N LYS A 402 5.69 8.43 18.10
CA LYS A 402 5.37 7.26 18.94
C LYS A 402 3.89 6.89 18.88
N ILE A 403 3.58 5.60 18.75
CA ILE A 403 2.23 5.06 18.91
C ILE A 403 2.20 4.10 20.11
N LEU A 404 1.32 4.41 21.07
CA LEU A 404 0.95 3.55 22.18
C LEU A 404 -0.49 3.09 21.99
N MET A 405 -0.67 1.91 21.40
CA MET A 405 -1.99 1.33 21.13
C MET A 405 -2.38 0.34 22.23
N TYR A 406 -3.67 0.27 22.58
CA TYR A 406 -4.20 -0.77 23.46
C TYR A 406 -5.59 -1.25 23.01
N HIS A 407 -5.99 -2.44 23.44
CA HIS A 407 -7.32 -2.99 23.20
C HIS A 407 -7.77 -3.86 24.38
N GLY A 408 -9.02 -3.71 24.80
CA GLY A 408 -9.65 -4.61 25.77
C GLY A 408 -9.83 -6.02 25.22
N ALA A 409 -9.45 -7.04 25.99
CA ALA A 409 -9.62 -8.44 25.57
C ALA A 409 -11.10 -8.87 25.53
N ALA A 410 -11.95 -8.23 26.35
CA ALA A 410 -13.38 -8.50 26.48
C ALA A 410 -14.25 -7.55 25.64
N ASP A 411 -13.68 -6.86 24.64
CA ASP A 411 -14.41 -5.98 23.73
C ASP A 411 -15.23 -6.78 22.70
N ALA A 412 -16.56 -6.59 22.70
CA ALA A 412 -17.47 -7.16 21.71
C ALA A 412 -17.96 -6.17 20.66
N LEU A 413 -17.76 -4.86 20.85
CA LEU A 413 -18.17 -3.85 19.86
C LEU A 413 -17.12 -3.73 18.76
N ILE A 414 -15.84 -3.79 19.12
CA ILE A 414 -14.73 -3.91 18.19
C ILE A 414 -13.86 -5.05 18.72
N PRO A 415 -13.85 -6.25 18.13
CA PRO A 415 -13.07 -7.34 18.68
C PRO A 415 -11.55 -7.04 18.64
N PRO A 416 -10.77 -7.43 19.68
CA PRO A 416 -9.33 -7.12 19.76
C PRO A 416 -8.52 -7.72 18.60
N GLY A 417 -9.01 -8.80 17.99
CA GLY A 417 -8.47 -9.36 16.75
C GLY A 417 -8.36 -8.34 15.60
N SER A 418 -9.17 -7.28 15.61
CA SER A 418 -9.09 -6.17 14.65
C SER A 418 -7.81 -5.34 14.82
N SER A 419 -7.44 -4.98 16.06
CA SER A 419 -6.18 -4.25 16.31
C SER A 419 -4.95 -5.13 16.13
N LYS A 420 -5.06 -6.42 16.48
CA LYS A 420 -4.02 -7.39 16.17
C LYS A 420 -3.81 -7.52 14.66
N LEU A 421 -4.87 -7.61 13.86
CA LEU A 421 -4.78 -7.60 12.39
C LEU A 421 -4.13 -6.32 11.86
N PHE A 422 -4.46 -5.15 12.41
CA PHE A 422 -3.79 -3.88 12.08
C PHE A 422 -2.29 -3.93 12.39
N TYR A 423 -1.94 -4.32 13.62
CA TYR A 423 -0.55 -4.40 14.08
C TYR A 423 0.27 -5.40 13.26
N GLU A 424 -0.32 -6.54 12.87
CA GLU A 424 0.30 -7.52 11.97
C GLU A 424 0.47 -7.00 10.54
N ARG A 425 -0.48 -6.21 10.01
CA ARG A 425 -0.36 -5.57 8.68
C ARG A 425 0.74 -4.49 8.68
N VAL A 426 0.80 -3.62 9.69
CA VAL A 426 1.90 -2.64 9.88
C VAL A 426 3.24 -3.35 10.09
N THR A 427 3.28 -4.38 10.95
CA THR A 427 4.48 -5.22 11.17
C THR A 427 5.02 -5.77 9.85
N ARG A 428 4.15 -6.20 8.94
CA ARG A 428 4.56 -6.72 7.63
C ARG A 428 5.08 -5.62 6.70
N ALA A 429 4.39 -4.48 6.62
CA ALA A 429 4.79 -3.35 5.79
C ALA A 429 6.15 -2.76 6.22
N MET A 430 6.41 -2.67 7.53
CA MET A 430 7.62 -2.05 8.09
C MET A 430 8.86 -2.96 8.15
N GLY A 431 8.76 -4.23 7.72
CA GLY A 431 9.89 -5.17 7.67
C GLY A 431 10.06 -6.09 8.89
N GLY A 432 9.01 -6.30 9.68
CA GLY A 432 8.97 -7.27 10.78
C GLY A 432 8.97 -6.65 12.18
N ILE A 433 8.61 -7.45 13.20
CA ILE A 433 8.25 -6.95 14.55
C ILE A 433 9.39 -6.21 15.27
N GLY A 434 10.65 -6.60 15.01
CA GLY A 434 11.82 -5.90 15.55
C GLY A 434 11.93 -4.44 15.08
N THR A 435 11.31 -4.08 13.96
CA THR A 435 11.32 -2.72 13.41
C THR A 435 10.31 -1.77 14.06
N LEU A 436 9.39 -2.30 14.89
CA LEU A 436 8.31 -1.55 15.55
C LEU A 436 8.63 -1.14 17.00
N ARG A 437 9.35 -1.98 17.77
CA ARG A 437 9.48 -1.86 19.25
C ARG A 437 9.93 -0.49 19.78
N ASP A 438 10.68 0.27 18.99
CA ASP A 438 11.23 1.59 19.35
C ASP A 438 10.28 2.78 19.10
N TRP A 439 9.13 2.55 18.46
CA TRP A 439 8.18 3.61 18.11
C TRP A 439 6.70 3.20 18.08
N PHE A 440 6.34 1.93 17.92
CA PHE A 440 4.95 1.44 17.96
C PHE A 440 4.84 0.22 18.88
N ARG A 441 4.09 0.38 19.98
CA ARG A 441 3.78 -0.68 20.95
C ARG A 441 2.28 -0.89 21.04
N TYR A 442 1.88 -2.15 21.22
CA TYR A 442 0.48 -2.58 21.33
C TYR A 442 0.28 -3.39 22.61
N PHE A 443 -0.77 -3.12 23.38
CA PHE A 443 -1.13 -3.82 24.62
C PHE A 443 -2.52 -4.47 24.51
N GLU A 444 -2.60 -5.79 24.73
CA GLU A 444 -3.85 -6.49 25.00
C GLU A 444 -4.16 -6.36 26.50
N VAL A 445 -5.36 -5.92 26.88
CA VAL A 445 -5.74 -5.66 28.29
C VAL A 445 -6.77 -6.69 28.75
N PRO A 446 -6.41 -7.66 29.60
CA PRO A 446 -7.32 -8.71 30.06
C PRO A 446 -8.54 -8.15 30.82
N GLY A 447 -9.73 -8.68 30.54
CA GLY A 447 -11.00 -8.29 31.20
C GLY A 447 -11.55 -6.90 30.86
N LEU A 448 -10.74 -5.97 30.35
CA LEU A 448 -11.21 -4.66 29.86
C LEU A 448 -12.19 -4.86 28.69
N GLN A 449 -13.36 -4.23 28.81
CA GLN A 449 -14.41 -4.14 27.79
C GLN A 449 -14.19 -2.95 26.84
N HIS A 450 -15.13 -2.66 25.93
CA HIS A 450 -15.01 -1.55 24.97
C HIS A 450 -14.66 -0.21 25.64
N VAL A 451 -13.39 0.19 25.48
CA VAL A 451 -12.72 1.39 26.05
C VAL A 451 -12.66 1.46 27.58
N THR A 452 -13.71 1.04 28.31
CA THR A 452 -13.82 1.20 29.77
C THR A 452 -14.53 0.03 30.45
N GLY A 453 -14.21 -0.22 31.72
CA GLY A 453 -14.94 -1.15 32.58
C GLY A 453 -14.67 -2.63 32.30
N THR A 454 -15.31 -3.47 33.10
CA THR A 454 -15.20 -4.94 33.13
C THR A 454 -16.38 -5.50 33.91
N VAL A 455 -16.77 -6.76 33.68
CA VAL A 455 -17.78 -7.47 34.50
C VAL A 455 -17.19 -8.47 35.49
N VAL A 456 -15.86 -8.60 35.51
CA VAL A 456 -15.06 -9.37 36.47
C VAL A 456 -14.11 -8.44 37.23
N ASP A 457 -13.47 -8.92 38.30
CA ASP A 457 -12.51 -8.13 39.09
C ASP A 457 -11.13 -7.99 38.42
N ALA A 458 -11.14 -7.59 37.14
CA ALA A 458 -9.97 -7.33 36.32
C ALA A 458 -9.41 -5.91 36.54
N PRO A 459 -8.09 -5.75 36.69
CA PRO A 459 -7.45 -4.44 36.58
C PRO A 459 -7.58 -3.90 35.15
N TRP A 460 -8.33 -2.81 34.99
CA TRP A 460 -8.71 -2.26 33.68
C TRP A 460 -8.35 -0.79 33.49
N TYR A 461 -8.10 -0.05 34.58
CA TYR A 461 -7.85 1.39 34.53
C TYR A 461 -6.36 1.73 34.56
N PHE A 462 -5.91 2.51 33.58
CA PHE A 462 -4.53 3.02 33.46
C PHE A 462 -4.51 4.39 32.75
N ALA A 463 -5.55 5.21 32.97
CA ALA A 463 -5.78 6.49 32.29
C ALA A 463 -5.79 6.44 30.74
N GLY A 464 -6.12 5.29 30.14
CA GLY A 464 -6.31 5.14 28.70
C GLY A 464 -7.33 6.12 28.13
N ALA A 465 -7.20 6.47 26.85
CA ALA A 465 -8.07 7.40 26.14
C ALA A 465 -9.58 7.12 26.35
N GLY A 466 -10.34 8.13 26.77
CA GLY A 466 -11.79 8.03 27.00
C GLY A 466 -12.20 7.28 28.27
N SER A 467 -11.26 6.82 29.11
CA SER A 467 -11.57 6.09 30.34
C SER A 467 -11.91 6.98 31.54
N GLN A 468 -11.42 8.22 31.54
CA GLN A 468 -11.52 9.18 32.64
C GLN A 468 -12.96 9.46 33.07
N GLY A 469 -13.83 9.75 32.09
CA GLY A 469 -15.24 10.05 32.33
C GLY A 469 -16.04 8.91 32.97
N ARG A 470 -15.53 7.66 32.96
CA ARG A 470 -16.16 6.51 33.62
C ARG A 470 -16.06 6.55 35.15
N LEU A 471 -15.07 7.27 35.69
CA LEU A 471 -14.85 7.46 37.13
C LEU A 471 -15.50 8.76 37.63
N SER A 472 -15.18 9.90 37.00
CA SER A 472 -15.85 11.19 37.27
C SER A 472 -15.63 12.20 36.14
N THR A 473 -16.42 13.28 36.13
CA THR A 473 -16.23 14.42 35.22
C THR A 473 -15.03 15.32 35.58
N SER A 474 -14.26 14.95 36.62
CA SER A 474 -13.09 15.66 37.12
C SER A 474 -11.79 14.84 37.12
N THR A 475 -11.87 13.54 36.79
CA THR A 475 -10.70 12.64 36.72
C THR A 475 -9.82 12.97 35.51
N TYR A 476 -8.55 12.59 35.54
CA TYR A 476 -7.61 12.78 34.43
C TYR A 476 -6.56 11.65 34.37
N SER A 477 -5.84 11.45 35.48
CA SER A 477 -4.84 10.40 35.72
C SER A 477 -5.42 9.27 36.59
N THR A 478 -4.71 8.14 36.70
CA THR A 478 -5.04 7.02 37.61
C THR A 478 -5.03 7.47 39.08
N PRO A 479 -6.19 7.43 39.78
CA PRO A 479 -6.28 7.96 41.14
C PRO A 479 -5.41 7.20 42.14
N GLY A 480 -4.53 7.95 42.82
CA GLY A 480 -3.52 7.42 43.76
C GLY A 480 -2.17 7.09 43.12
N PHE A 481 -2.08 7.04 41.78
CA PHE A 481 -0.90 6.62 41.03
C PHE A 481 -0.68 7.57 39.82
N GLU A 482 -0.35 8.82 40.11
CA GLU A 482 -0.07 9.86 39.10
C GLU A 482 1.37 9.73 38.58
N ASP A 483 1.66 8.62 37.90
CA ASP A 483 2.99 8.28 37.38
C ASP A 483 2.95 7.53 36.04
N SER A 484 4.07 7.53 35.32
CA SER A 484 4.21 6.99 33.97
C SER A 484 4.24 5.45 33.88
N LYS A 485 3.99 4.71 34.97
CA LYS A 485 3.66 3.28 34.91
C LYS A 485 2.15 3.06 34.91
N HIS A 486 1.43 3.82 35.73
CA HIS A 486 -0.01 3.65 35.94
C HIS A 486 -0.88 4.51 35.01
N ASP A 487 -0.26 5.39 34.21
CA ASP A 487 -0.92 6.31 33.30
C ASP A 487 -0.31 6.22 31.90
N ALA A 488 -1.10 5.77 30.91
CA ALA A 488 -0.62 5.61 29.54
C ALA A 488 -0.32 6.93 28.81
N LEU A 489 -0.94 8.05 29.19
CA LEU A 489 -0.63 9.34 28.57
C LEU A 489 0.69 9.91 29.12
N LEU A 490 0.95 9.77 30.42
CA LEU A 490 2.25 10.08 31.01
C LEU A 490 3.35 9.11 30.53
N ALA A 491 3.04 7.83 30.31
CA ALA A 491 3.96 6.87 29.70
C ALA A 491 4.36 7.28 28.26
N LEU A 492 3.38 7.69 27.45
CA LEU A 492 3.60 8.19 26.10
C LEU A 492 4.43 9.49 26.11
N MET A 493 4.13 10.44 26.99
CA MET A 493 4.96 11.66 27.17
C MET A 493 6.40 11.30 27.56
N ALA A 494 6.61 10.38 28.52
CA ALA A 494 7.95 9.95 28.90
C ALA A 494 8.71 9.32 27.73
N TRP A 495 8.04 8.54 26.87
CA TRP A 495 8.64 7.90 25.70
C TRP A 495 9.02 8.89 24.59
N VAL A 496 8.17 9.90 24.35
CA VAL A 496 8.44 10.98 23.37
C VAL A 496 9.56 11.91 23.86
N GLU A 497 9.44 12.44 25.08
CA GLU A 497 10.27 13.56 25.55
C GLU A 497 11.60 13.14 26.19
N THR A 498 11.70 11.89 26.65
CA THR A 498 12.91 11.38 27.33
C THR A 498 13.46 10.08 26.73
N GLY A 499 12.77 9.50 25.73
CA GLY A 499 13.12 8.20 25.18
C GLY A 499 12.82 7.00 26.09
N THR A 500 12.17 7.21 27.24
CA THR A 500 11.85 6.15 28.21
C THR A 500 10.79 5.22 27.62
N ALA A 501 11.20 4.05 27.13
CA ALA A 501 10.32 3.11 26.45
C ALA A 501 9.26 2.51 27.40
N VAL A 502 8.04 2.36 26.89
CA VAL A 502 6.90 1.80 27.64
C VAL A 502 6.96 0.27 27.63
N ASP A 503 7.87 -0.32 28.42
CA ASP A 503 8.03 -1.78 28.56
C ASP A 503 6.94 -2.42 29.46
N GLU A 504 6.26 -1.62 30.29
CA GLU A 504 5.12 -2.04 31.11
C GLU A 504 4.09 -0.90 31.29
N LEU A 505 2.82 -1.26 31.51
CA LEU A 505 1.76 -0.36 31.98
C LEU A 505 0.97 -1.04 33.11
N VAL A 506 0.75 -0.42 34.25
CA VAL A 506 0.05 -1.02 35.39
C VAL A 506 -1.42 -0.63 35.39
N ALA A 507 -2.27 -1.58 34.99
CA ALA A 507 -3.70 -1.47 35.13
C ALA A 507 -4.13 -1.69 36.60
N THR A 508 -5.17 -1.00 37.01
CA THR A 508 -5.71 -0.96 38.38
C THR A 508 -7.21 -1.22 38.40
N THR A 509 -7.71 -1.83 39.47
CA THR A 509 -9.15 -1.83 39.83
C THR A 509 -9.33 -1.73 41.34
N TRP A 510 -10.55 -1.35 41.77
CA TRP A 510 -10.90 -0.97 43.13
C TRP A 510 -12.04 -1.83 43.67
N LYS A 511 -12.17 -1.91 45.00
CA LYS A 511 -13.10 -2.86 45.69
C LYS A 511 -14.57 -2.63 45.37
N SER A 512 -14.92 -1.40 45.00
CA SER A 512 -16.14 -1.06 44.28
C SER A 512 -15.73 -0.59 42.89
N GLN A 513 -16.21 -1.24 41.84
CA GLN A 513 -15.87 -0.88 40.47
C GLN A 513 -16.22 0.60 40.20
N ALA A 514 -15.31 1.30 39.54
CA ALA A 514 -15.39 2.72 39.24
C ALA A 514 -15.48 3.68 40.44
N ASP A 515 -15.30 3.21 41.68
CA ASP A 515 -15.08 4.07 42.87
C ASP A 515 -13.65 3.88 43.42
N PRO A 516 -12.72 4.80 43.11
CA PRO A 516 -11.37 4.78 43.67
C PRO A 516 -11.30 4.95 45.19
N ALA A 517 -12.31 5.56 45.83
CA ALA A 517 -12.31 5.79 47.28
C ALA A 517 -12.52 4.49 48.08
N SER A 518 -13.10 3.45 47.47
CA SER A 518 -13.16 2.10 48.04
C SER A 518 -11.79 1.43 48.26
N GLY A 519 -10.73 2.00 47.66
CA GLY A 519 -9.36 1.50 47.73
C GLY A 519 -9.07 0.39 46.72
N VAL A 520 -7.79 0.22 46.40
CA VAL A 520 -7.33 -0.78 45.41
C VAL A 520 -7.78 -2.19 45.82
N LEU A 521 -8.27 -2.93 44.83
CA LEU A 521 -8.54 -4.36 44.92
C LEU A 521 -7.38 -5.16 44.31
N ARG A 522 -7.00 -4.82 43.08
CA ARG A 522 -5.95 -5.50 42.30
C ARG A 522 -5.19 -4.51 41.42
N GLN A 523 -3.89 -4.79 41.21
CA GLN A 523 -3.09 -4.20 40.15
C GLN A 523 -2.40 -5.28 39.32
N ARG A 524 -2.34 -5.09 38.00
CA ARG A 524 -1.67 -5.99 37.05
C ARG A 524 -0.80 -5.13 36.11
N PRO A 525 0.53 -5.34 36.04
CA PRO A 525 1.32 -4.79 34.93
C PRO A 525 0.77 -5.37 33.62
N LEU A 526 1.08 -4.75 32.48
CA LEU A 526 0.70 -5.21 31.14
C LEU A 526 1.96 -5.22 30.28
N CYS A 527 2.13 -6.22 29.42
CA CYS A 527 3.29 -6.35 28.54
C CYS A 527 2.95 -6.00 27.09
N PRO A 528 3.90 -5.46 26.30
CA PRO A 528 3.67 -5.17 24.89
C PRO A 528 3.62 -6.45 24.05
N PHE A 529 2.57 -6.57 23.24
CA PHE A 529 2.36 -7.66 22.28
C PHE A 529 3.59 -7.83 21.35
N PRO A 530 4.04 -9.07 21.07
CA PRO A 530 3.42 -10.36 21.37
C PRO A 530 3.76 -10.96 22.74
N GLU A 531 4.43 -10.22 23.63
CA GLU A 531 4.81 -10.75 24.95
C GLU A 531 3.57 -10.92 25.83
N ARG A 532 3.54 -12.03 26.60
CA ARG A 532 2.38 -12.46 27.38
C ARG A 532 2.74 -12.64 28.85
N GLN A 533 1.74 -12.53 29.70
CA GLN A 533 1.87 -12.74 31.14
C GLN A 533 1.36 -14.12 31.54
N THR A 534 1.98 -14.67 32.57
CA THR A 534 1.65 -15.96 33.19
C THR A 534 1.99 -15.86 34.67
N TYR A 535 1.14 -16.40 35.54
CA TYR A 535 1.38 -16.37 36.98
C TYR A 535 2.41 -17.43 37.38
N LYS A 536 3.45 -17.05 38.16
CA LYS A 536 4.54 -17.93 38.58
C LYS A 536 4.20 -18.86 39.77
N GLY A 537 2.92 -19.05 40.07
CA GLY A 537 2.47 -19.86 41.22
C GLY A 537 2.89 -19.35 42.61
N SER A 538 3.49 -18.15 42.69
CA SER A 538 4.06 -17.60 43.92
C SER A 538 4.07 -16.06 43.90
N GLY A 539 4.04 -15.45 45.08
CA GLY A 539 3.77 -14.02 45.28
C GLY A 539 2.33 -13.76 45.71
N ASN A 540 1.89 -12.50 45.69
CA ASN A 540 0.48 -12.13 45.76
C ASN A 540 0.03 -11.68 44.36
N PRO A 541 -0.90 -12.38 43.69
CA PRO A 541 -1.35 -12.03 42.34
C PRO A 541 -2.12 -10.71 42.25
N ASP A 542 -2.60 -10.18 43.38
CA ASP A 542 -3.30 -8.90 43.43
C ASP A 542 -2.34 -7.68 43.50
N MET A 543 -1.02 -7.93 43.61
CA MET A 543 0.04 -6.93 43.87
C MET A 543 1.11 -6.91 42.77
N THR A 544 1.74 -5.75 42.57
CA THR A 544 2.76 -5.50 41.53
C THR A 544 4.15 -6.10 41.78
N SER A 545 4.40 -6.72 42.95
CA SER A 545 5.76 -7.02 43.45
C SER A 545 6.22 -8.49 43.34
N GLY A 546 5.59 -9.32 42.50
CA GLY A 546 6.09 -10.66 42.17
C GLY A 546 7.27 -10.63 41.19
N GLU A 547 8.38 -11.31 41.50
CA GLU A 547 9.64 -11.16 40.75
C GLU A 547 9.58 -11.72 39.30
N LEU A 548 9.59 -10.82 38.32
CA LEU A 548 10.05 -11.04 36.93
C LEU A 548 11.55 -11.44 36.94
N PRO A 549 12.12 -12.18 35.94
CA PRO A 549 11.72 -12.19 34.52
C PRO A 549 11.84 -13.55 33.77
N GLN A 550 11.44 -13.60 32.49
CA GLN A 550 12.28 -13.96 31.32
C GLN A 550 11.42 -13.97 30.03
N GLN A 551 12.04 -13.68 28.87
CA GLN A 551 11.37 -13.80 27.57
C GLN A 551 11.23 -15.27 27.15
N GLN A 552 10.00 -15.74 26.97
CA GLN A 552 9.72 -16.89 26.10
C GLN A 552 9.36 -16.38 24.70
N ASN A 553 10.12 -16.79 23.68
CA ASN A 553 9.68 -16.69 22.29
C ASN A 553 8.62 -17.77 21.99
N GLY A 554 7.42 -17.57 22.55
CA GLY A 554 6.32 -18.53 22.62
C GLY A 554 5.61 -18.81 21.29
N LEU A 555 6.33 -19.42 20.34
CA LEU A 555 5.76 -19.97 19.11
C LEU A 555 5.90 -21.51 19.07
N HIS A 556 5.24 -22.21 19.98
CA HIS A 556 4.94 -23.64 19.81
C HIS A 556 3.64 -24.10 20.52
N ALA A 557 3.34 -25.39 20.37
CA ALA A 557 2.04 -26.04 20.60
C ALA A 557 2.08 -26.90 21.88
N PRO A 558 0.93 -27.37 22.42
CA PRO A 558 0.91 -28.12 23.68
C PRO A 558 1.62 -29.48 23.57
N GLU A 559 2.16 -29.92 24.70
CA GLU A 559 2.77 -31.24 24.87
C GLU A 559 1.74 -32.26 25.38
N SER A 560 1.93 -33.52 25.00
CA SER A 560 1.27 -34.68 25.59
C SER A 560 2.33 -35.53 26.27
N ASP A 561 2.20 -35.74 27.59
CA ASP A 561 3.13 -36.52 28.38
C ASP A 561 2.82 -38.02 28.30
N GLU A 562 3.77 -38.85 27.86
CA GLU A 562 4.02 -40.17 28.43
C GLU A 562 5.42 -40.68 28.05
N THR A 563 5.99 -41.57 28.88
CA THR A 563 7.44 -41.79 28.97
C THR A 563 7.97 -43.04 28.26
N VAL A 564 9.11 -42.91 27.57
CA VAL A 564 10.11 -43.99 27.42
C VAL A 564 11.52 -43.39 27.41
N GLU A 565 12.40 -43.85 28.30
CA GLU A 565 13.84 -43.63 28.20
C GLU A 565 14.49 -44.67 27.28
N ASP A 566 15.23 -44.27 26.23
CA ASP A 566 16.47 -44.99 25.89
C ASP A 566 17.50 -44.12 25.12
N ARG A 567 18.77 -44.26 25.52
CA ARG A 567 20.01 -43.87 24.81
C ARG A 567 20.05 -42.56 24.00
N ILE A 568 20.51 -41.50 24.65
CA ILE A 568 21.18 -40.38 23.97
C ILE A 568 22.48 -40.89 23.30
N ALA A 569 22.51 -40.91 21.97
CA ALA A 569 23.76 -40.87 21.22
C ALA A 569 24.18 -39.40 21.07
N GLN A 570 25.41 -39.07 21.43
CA GLN A 570 25.96 -37.73 21.18
C GLN A 570 26.18 -37.53 19.67
N PRO A 571 25.77 -36.39 19.06
CA PRO A 571 26.10 -36.10 17.68
C PRO A 571 27.62 -35.93 17.52
N ASN A 572 28.20 -36.63 16.56
CA ASN A 572 29.61 -36.47 16.23
C ASN A 572 29.86 -35.08 15.62
N CYS A 573 31.08 -34.57 15.79
CA CYS A 573 31.52 -33.31 15.16
C CYS A 573 31.83 -33.48 13.65
N ALA A 574 30.97 -34.16 12.90
CA ALA A 574 31.11 -34.46 11.47
C ALA A 574 30.12 -33.66 10.60
N ASP A 575 28.90 -33.45 11.08
CA ASP A 575 27.78 -32.89 10.29
C ASP A 575 27.96 -31.39 9.96
N ALA A 576 28.97 -30.72 10.54
CA ALA A 576 29.29 -29.32 10.29
C ALA A 576 29.87 -29.07 8.88
N ASP A 577 30.54 -30.07 8.28
CA ASP A 577 31.18 -29.91 6.97
C ASP A 577 30.17 -30.00 5.81
N GLU A 578 29.12 -30.85 5.91
CA GLU A 578 28.13 -31.00 4.82
C GLU A 578 27.30 -29.73 4.60
N ALA A 579 26.96 -29.00 5.67
CA ALA A 579 26.24 -27.72 5.58
C ALA A 579 26.99 -26.69 4.72
N SER A 580 28.33 -26.66 4.78
CA SER A 580 29.15 -25.74 3.98
C SER A 580 29.09 -26.02 2.47
N GLY A 581 28.81 -27.26 2.07
CA GLY A 581 28.65 -27.67 0.69
C GLY A 581 27.29 -27.27 0.09
N SER A 582 26.23 -27.29 0.91
CA SER A 582 24.87 -26.87 0.54
C SER A 582 24.83 -25.42 0.03
N ASP A 583 25.28 -24.49 0.86
CA ASP A 583 25.13 -23.04 0.59
C ASP A 583 25.98 -22.60 -0.62
N LEU A 584 27.11 -23.26 -0.85
CA LEU A 584 27.93 -23.03 -2.03
C LEU A 584 27.25 -23.55 -3.31
N ALA A 585 26.41 -24.58 -3.21
CA ALA A 585 25.66 -25.11 -4.36
C ALA A 585 24.44 -24.25 -4.72
N SER A 586 23.68 -23.73 -3.75
CA SER A 586 22.57 -22.80 -4.01
C SER A 586 23.05 -21.49 -4.63
N LEU A 587 24.12 -20.90 -4.10
CA LEU A 587 24.71 -19.69 -4.68
C LEU A 587 25.22 -19.91 -6.11
N LYS A 588 25.89 -21.05 -6.38
CA LYS A 588 26.29 -21.43 -7.75
C LYS A 588 25.09 -21.56 -8.69
N TYR A 589 23.94 -22.04 -8.20
CA TYR A 589 22.70 -22.09 -8.99
C TYR A 589 22.09 -20.69 -9.24
N SER A 590 22.10 -19.77 -8.26
CA SER A 590 21.64 -18.38 -8.48
C SER A 590 22.50 -17.63 -9.50
N LEU A 591 23.82 -17.83 -9.46
CA LEU A 591 24.75 -17.16 -10.38
C LEU A 591 24.58 -17.55 -11.87
N LEU A 592 23.91 -18.67 -12.19
CA LEU A 592 23.65 -19.11 -13.58
C LEU A 592 22.73 -18.17 -14.41
N GLY A 593 22.07 -17.19 -13.77
CA GLY A 593 21.13 -16.26 -14.40
C GLY A 593 19.74 -16.85 -14.71
N PRO A 594 18.73 -15.99 -14.99
CA PRO A 594 17.33 -16.41 -15.09
C PRO A 594 17.01 -17.31 -16.30
N SER A 595 17.83 -17.26 -17.36
CA SER A 595 17.63 -17.95 -18.63
C SER A 595 18.17 -19.40 -18.65
N LEU A 596 18.07 -20.14 -17.55
CA LEU A 596 18.66 -21.47 -17.41
C LEU A 596 18.20 -22.47 -18.49
N THR A 597 16.88 -22.61 -18.68
CA THR A 597 16.22 -23.61 -19.53
C THR A 597 16.07 -23.19 -21.00
N LYS A 598 17.04 -22.46 -21.57
CA LYS A 598 17.00 -22.08 -22.99
C LYS A 598 17.38 -23.25 -23.90
N ALA A 599 16.44 -23.65 -24.78
CA ALA A 599 16.59 -24.78 -25.70
C ALA A 599 17.90 -24.76 -26.51
N GLY A 600 18.49 -25.93 -26.71
CA GLY A 600 19.81 -26.10 -27.32
C GLY A 600 20.96 -26.09 -26.31
N GLN A 601 20.69 -26.33 -25.03
CA GLN A 601 21.67 -26.43 -23.93
C GLN A 601 21.58 -27.74 -23.14
N ASP A 602 20.78 -28.68 -23.64
CA ASP A 602 20.32 -29.89 -22.97
C ASP A 602 21.44 -30.93 -22.78
N LYS A 603 22.59 -30.68 -23.44
CA LYS A 603 23.84 -31.46 -23.34
C LYS A 603 24.99 -30.65 -22.72
N VAL A 604 24.71 -29.48 -22.14
CA VAL A 604 25.71 -28.61 -21.51
C VAL A 604 25.78 -28.95 -20.01
N ASP A 605 26.98 -29.24 -19.53
CA ASP A 605 27.29 -29.38 -18.10
C ASP A 605 27.08 -28.05 -17.38
N GLN A 606 25.90 -27.90 -16.77
CA GLN A 606 25.52 -26.68 -16.05
C GLN A 606 26.36 -26.49 -14.77
N SER A 607 26.92 -27.55 -14.18
CA SER A 607 27.77 -27.47 -12.99
C SER A 607 29.12 -26.82 -13.34
N LYS A 608 29.73 -27.24 -14.45
CA LYS A 608 30.95 -26.61 -14.99
C LYS A 608 30.70 -25.18 -15.45
N VAL A 609 29.54 -24.88 -16.04
CA VAL A 609 29.15 -23.49 -16.34
C VAL A 609 29.04 -22.68 -15.04
N ALA A 610 28.36 -23.19 -14.02
CA ALA A 610 28.19 -22.51 -12.73
C ALA A 610 29.53 -22.22 -12.05
N GLU A 611 30.47 -23.16 -12.09
CA GLU A 611 31.83 -22.96 -11.58
C GLU A 611 32.60 -21.89 -12.35
N ILE A 612 32.51 -21.86 -13.69
CA ILE A 612 33.16 -20.80 -14.48
C ILE A 612 32.53 -19.44 -14.18
N ILE A 613 31.20 -19.34 -14.01
CA ILE A 613 30.55 -18.08 -13.65
C ILE A 613 30.93 -17.65 -12.22
N TYR A 614 30.93 -18.57 -11.26
CA TYR A 614 31.36 -18.34 -9.88
C TYR A 614 32.79 -17.80 -9.84
N ASN A 615 33.74 -18.50 -10.45
CA ASN A 615 35.15 -18.08 -10.52
C ASN A 615 35.36 -16.82 -11.38
N ALA A 616 34.45 -16.52 -12.31
CA ALA A 616 34.48 -15.28 -13.08
C ALA A 616 33.94 -14.06 -12.34
N SER A 617 33.12 -14.26 -11.31
CA SER A 617 32.36 -13.20 -10.62
C SER A 617 32.78 -12.98 -9.17
N LYS A 618 33.41 -13.97 -8.52
CA LYS A 618 33.82 -13.93 -7.10
C LYS A 618 34.57 -12.65 -6.74
N GLY A 619 34.14 -11.99 -5.66
CA GLY A 619 34.69 -10.72 -5.18
C GLY A 619 34.22 -9.48 -5.95
N SER A 620 33.37 -9.61 -6.97
CA SER A 620 32.67 -8.47 -7.57
C SER A 620 31.48 -8.03 -6.71
N LYS A 621 31.09 -6.75 -6.84
CA LYS A 621 29.91 -6.20 -6.13
C LYS A 621 28.60 -6.92 -6.49
N PHE A 622 28.50 -7.44 -7.71
CA PHE A 622 27.39 -8.30 -8.14
C PHE A 622 27.35 -9.63 -7.37
N PHE A 623 28.50 -10.31 -7.29
CA PHE A 623 28.62 -11.60 -6.60
C PHE A 623 28.27 -11.47 -5.12
N ASN A 624 28.76 -10.42 -4.45
CA ASN A 624 28.45 -10.17 -3.04
C ASN A 624 26.93 -9.98 -2.83
N ARG A 625 26.26 -9.23 -3.72
CA ARG A 625 24.81 -9.03 -3.63
C ARG A 625 24.00 -10.31 -3.93
N GLU A 626 24.45 -11.15 -4.86
CA GLU A 626 23.81 -12.46 -5.09
C GLU A 626 24.05 -13.42 -3.92
N GLU A 627 25.18 -13.35 -3.22
CA GLU A 627 25.42 -14.08 -1.96
C GLU A 627 24.50 -13.58 -0.82
N GLU A 628 24.31 -12.27 -0.68
CA GLU A 628 23.32 -11.69 0.24
C GLU A 628 21.89 -12.18 -0.07
N ARG A 629 21.49 -12.17 -1.36
CA ARG A 629 20.16 -12.63 -1.79
C ARG A 629 19.96 -14.12 -1.56
N ASP A 630 20.93 -14.97 -1.87
CA ASP A 630 20.78 -16.42 -1.69
C ASP A 630 20.73 -16.79 -0.20
N LYS A 631 21.49 -16.10 0.67
CA LYS A 631 21.39 -16.22 2.13
C LYS A 631 20.02 -15.77 2.66
N ALA A 632 19.50 -14.63 2.22
CA ALA A 632 18.18 -14.15 2.61
C ALA A 632 17.05 -15.11 2.15
N LEU A 633 17.19 -15.69 0.96
CA LEU A 633 16.29 -16.72 0.45
C LEU A 633 16.37 -18.02 1.25
N THR A 634 17.56 -18.46 1.68
CA THR A 634 17.71 -19.60 2.58
C THR A 634 16.92 -19.38 3.88
N VAL A 635 17.07 -18.21 4.53
CA VAL A 635 16.32 -17.87 5.75
C VAL A 635 14.79 -17.84 5.52
N LYS A 636 14.32 -17.35 4.37
CA LYS A 636 12.90 -17.41 3.99
C LYS A 636 12.42 -18.86 3.84
N ILE A 637 13.22 -19.72 3.22
CA ILE A 637 12.94 -21.15 3.05
C ILE A 637 12.89 -21.87 4.41
N ASP A 638 13.82 -21.58 5.33
CA ASP A 638 13.82 -22.18 6.67
C ASP A 638 12.55 -21.83 7.46
N GLN A 639 12.06 -20.59 7.31
CA GLN A 639 10.78 -20.17 7.89
C GLN A 639 9.59 -20.90 7.25
N ILE A 640 9.59 -21.08 5.93
CA ILE A 640 8.57 -21.87 5.20
C ILE A 640 8.59 -23.34 5.68
N LEU A 641 9.77 -23.94 5.86
CA LEU A 641 9.96 -25.31 6.36
C LEU A 641 9.58 -25.46 7.84
N ALA A 642 9.86 -24.46 8.68
CA ALA A 642 9.37 -24.43 10.07
C ALA A 642 7.83 -24.36 10.10
N LYS A 643 7.23 -23.50 9.26
CA LYS A 643 5.77 -23.38 9.13
C LYS A 643 5.14 -24.66 8.60
N LYS A 644 5.77 -25.36 7.63
CA LYS A 644 5.30 -26.65 7.14
C LYS A 644 5.27 -27.70 8.27
N ARG A 645 6.36 -27.82 9.04
CA ARG A 645 6.45 -28.73 10.21
C ARG A 645 5.49 -28.40 11.35
N GLN A 646 4.94 -27.18 11.40
CA GLN A 646 3.83 -26.82 12.29
C GLN A 646 2.48 -27.24 11.70
N LEU A 647 2.25 -26.99 10.40
CA LEU A 647 1.03 -27.38 9.68
C LEU A 647 0.86 -28.91 9.59
N GLU A 648 1.95 -29.66 9.44
CA GLU A 648 1.97 -31.14 9.43
C GLU A 648 1.53 -31.77 10.77
N LYS A 649 1.38 -30.98 11.84
CA LYS A 649 0.84 -31.40 13.15
C LYS A 649 -0.64 -31.04 13.38
N LEU A 650 -1.31 -30.43 12.39
CA LEU A 650 -2.70 -29.98 12.50
C LEU A 650 -3.63 -30.84 11.64
N ASP A 651 -4.89 -30.95 12.04
CA ASP A 651 -5.94 -31.41 11.11
C ASP A 651 -6.20 -30.31 10.07
N LEU A 652 -5.87 -30.62 8.82
CA LEU A 652 -6.08 -29.76 7.66
C LEU A 652 -7.14 -30.33 6.71
N THR A 653 -8.05 -31.18 7.21
CA THR A 653 -9.17 -31.75 6.43
C THR A 653 -10.06 -30.65 5.82
N ARG A 654 -10.21 -29.50 6.50
CA ARG A 654 -10.92 -28.33 5.97
C ARG A 654 -10.19 -27.73 4.76
N GLU A 655 -8.91 -27.42 4.89
CA GLU A 655 -8.03 -26.91 3.83
C GLU A 655 -7.98 -27.87 2.64
N LEU A 656 -7.85 -29.17 2.90
CA LEU A 656 -7.84 -30.23 1.89
C LEU A 656 -9.16 -30.22 1.08
N LYS A 657 -10.30 -30.18 1.77
CA LYS A 657 -11.63 -30.10 1.15
C LYS A 657 -11.85 -28.78 0.39
N ALA A 658 -11.31 -27.68 0.88
CA ALA A 658 -11.34 -26.39 0.17
C ALA A 658 -10.51 -26.45 -1.12
N ALA A 659 -9.32 -27.06 -1.09
CA ALA A 659 -8.49 -27.27 -2.26
C ALA A 659 -9.15 -28.20 -3.29
N ASP A 660 -9.73 -29.33 -2.87
CA ASP A 660 -10.47 -30.22 -3.78
C ASP A 660 -11.74 -29.54 -4.36
N THR A 661 -12.39 -28.65 -3.60
CA THR A 661 -13.53 -27.84 -4.09
C THR A 661 -13.07 -26.82 -5.14
N LEU A 662 -11.96 -26.10 -4.91
CA LEU A 662 -11.40 -25.15 -5.86
C LEU A 662 -10.92 -25.84 -7.15
N LEU A 663 -10.28 -27.01 -7.01
CA LEU A 663 -9.87 -27.83 -8.14
C LEU A 663 -11.07 -28.32 -8.95
N ALA A 664 -12.18 -28.70 -8.31
CA ALA A 664 -13.41 -29.06 -9.01
C ALA A 664 -14.04 -27.86 -9.76
N GLN A 665 -13.99 -26.65 -9.20
CA GLN A 665 -14.46 -25.43 -9.86
C GLN A 665 -13.60 -25.05 -11.08
N PHE A 666 -12.27 -25.14 -10.95
CA PHE A 666 -11.34 -24.91 -12.05
C PHE A 666 -11.41 -26.01 -13.13
N GLU A 667 -11.62 -27.26 -12.76
CA GLU A 667 -11.87 -28.35 -13.71
C GLU A 667 -13.19 -28.15 -14.47
N ALA A 668 -14.24 -27.67 -13.80
CA ALA A 668 -15.54 -27.36 -14.41
C ALA A 668 -15.51 -26.16 -15.39
N SER A 669 -14.47 -25.31 -15.33
CA SER A 669 -14.22 -24.21 -16.28
C SER A 669 -13.20 -24.56 -17.37
N ARG A 670 -12.80 -25.84 -17.49
CA ARG A 670 -11.85 -26.30 -18.52
C ARG A 670 -12.47 -26.24 -19.92
N ASP A 671 -12.06 -25.24 -20.69
CA ASP A 671 -12.26 -25.22 -22.14
C ASP A 671 -11.20 -26.08 -22.86
N LEU A 672 -11.68 -26.97 -23.74
CA LEU A 672 -10.89 -27.84 -24.62
C LEU A 672 -11.30 -27.70 -26.10
N THR A 673 -12.10 -26.68 -26.44
CA THR A 673 -12.65 -26.47 -27.79
C THR A 673 -11.64 -25.80 -28.73
N GLN A 674 -10.73 -25.01 -28.19
CA GLN A 674 -9.81 -24.18 -28.97
C GLN A 674 -8.53 -24.91 -29.41
N HIS A 675 -7.94 -24.41 -30.49
CA HIS A 675 -6.62 -24.73 -31.02
C HIS A 675 -5.71 -23.50 -30.87
N ILE A 676 -5.11 -23.36 -29.68
CA ILE A 676 -4.23 -22.24 -29.35
C ILE A 676 -2.79 -22.59 -29.73
N VAL A 677 -2.14 -21.66 -30.43
CA VAL A 677 -0.74 -21.75 -30.85
C VAL A 677 0.05 -20.69 -30.11
N HIS A 678 1.24 -21.05 -29.65
CA HIS A 678 2.28 -20.10 -29.30
C HIS A 678 3.46 -20.30 -30.25
N LEU A 679 3.89 -19.23 -30.91
CA LEU A 679 4.93 -19.21 -31.92
C LEU A 679 6.09 -18.33 -31.44
N ASP A 680 7.33 -18.79 -31.65
CA ASP A 680 8.54 -18.24 -31.02
C ASP A 680 9.71 -18.34 -32.01
N CYS A 681 10.31 -17.22 -32.39
CA CYS A 681 11.35 -17.15 -33.42
C CYS A 681 12.72 -17.63 -32.89
N ASP A 682 13.36 -18.55 -33.61
CA ASP A 682 14.50 -19.30 -33.07
C ASP A 682 15.77 -18.44 -32.98
N ALA A 683 16.11 -18.02 -31.75
CA ALA A 683 17.25 -17.13 -31.47
C ALA A 683 17.18 -15.77 -32.22
N PHE A 684 15.96 -15.24 -32.40
CA PHE A 684 15.60 -14.17 -33.33
C PHE A 684 16.70 -13.15 -33.71
N TYR A 685 17.19 -12.29 -32.81
CA TYR A 685 18.15 -11.25 -33.20
C TYR A 685 19.47 -11.82 -33.76
N ALA A 686 19.90 -13.00 -33.31
CA ALA A 686 21.06 -13.67 -33.88
C ALA A 686 20.72 -14.22 -35.27
N ALA A 687 19.55 -14.84 -35.46
CA ALA A 687 19.10 -15.27 -36.78
C ALA A 687 19.00 -14.08 -37.78
N VAL A 688 18.50 -12.92 -37.35
CA VAL A 688 18.45 -11.69 -38.17
C VAL A 688 19.85 -11.20 -38.53
N GLU A 689 20.77 -11.06 -37.58
CA GLU A 689 22.14 -10.62 -37.88
C GLU A 689 22.94 -11.64 -38.72
N GLN A 690 22.52 -12.92 -38.76
CA GLN A 690 23.07 -13.95 -39.63
C GLN A 690 22.57 -13.87 -41.09
N LEU A 691 21.42 -13.25 -41.36
CA LEU A 691 20.92 -13.05 -42.73
C LEU A 691 21.88 -12.16 -43.53
N ASP A 692 22.39 -11.10 -42.90
CA ASP A 692 23.38 -10.18 -43.49
C ASP A 692 24.83 -10.71 -43.42
N ARG A 693 25.07 -11.76 -42.62
CA ARG A 693 26.40 -12.31 -42.33
C ARG A 693 26.37 -13.85 -42.28
N PRO A 694 26.18 -14.52 -43.43
CA PRO A 694 26.10 -15.98 -43.50
C PRO A 694 27.37 -16.68 -43.03
N GLU A 695 28.53 -16.00 -43.03
CA GLU A 695 29.80 -16.52 -42.48
C GLU A 695 29.76 -16.80 -40.97
N LEU A 696 28.76 -16.27 -40.26
CA LEU A 696 28.57 -16.52 -38.82
C LEU A 696 27.76 -17.80 -38.51
N ALA A 697 27.23 -18.51 -39.51
CA ALA A 697 26.33 -19.65 -39.31
C ALA A 697 26.94 -20.77 -38.44
N ASP A 698 28.19 -21.16 -38.73
CA ASP A 698 28.91 -22.21 -38.01
C ASP A 698 29.78 -21.69 -36.85
N LEU A 699 29.80 -20.37 -36.63
CA LEU A 699 30.62 -19.72 -35.59
C LEU A 699 29.77 -19.39 -34.35
N PRO A 700 30.30 -19.52 -33.12
CA PRO A 700 29.58 -19.09 -31.93
C PRO A 700 29.56 -17.56 -31.85
N PHE A 701 28.37 -16.97 -31.92
CA PHE A 701 28.19 -15.53 -31.74
C PHE A 701 26.97 -15.16 -30.90
N ALA A 702 27.02 -13.95 -30.34
CA ALA A 702 25.95 -13.37 -29.54
C ALA A 702 25.70 -11.90 -29.93
N VAL A 703 24.49 -11.43 -29.62
CA VAL A 703 24.06 -10.05 -29.81
C VAL A 703 23.99 -9.38 -28.42
N GLY A 704 24.59 -8.20 -28.30
CA GLY A 704 24.77 -7.48 -27.04
C GLY A 704 26.20 -7.60 -26.51
N GLY A 705 26.84 -6.47 -26.20
CA GLY A 705 28.25 -6.41 -25.79
C GLY A 705 28.48 -6.47 -24.28
N GLY A 706 27.70 -5.72 -23.50
CA GLY A 706 27.79 -5.70 -22.03
C GLY A 706 27.08 -6.89 -21.39
N VAL A 707 25.81 -7.06 -21.71
CA VAL A 707 24.98 -8.24 -21.43
C VAL A 707 24.54 -8.82 -22.77
N LEU A 708 24.51 -10.14 -22.87
CA LEU A 708 23.99 -10.83 -24.05
C LEU A 708 22.46 -10.74 -24.06
N THR A 709 21.92 -10.15 -25.11
CA THR A 709 20.48 -10.20 -25.40
C THR A 709 20.09 -11.61 -25.86
N THR A 710 20.82 -12.16 -26.84
CA THR A 710 20.62 -13.53 -27.32
C THR A 710 21.89 -14.06 -27.99
N CYS A 711 21.91 -15.33 -28.33
CA CYS A 711 23.03 -15.96 -29.04
C CYS A 711 22.56 -17.15 -29.90
N ASN A 712 23.34 -17.45 -30.94
CA ASN A 712 23.02 -18.53 -31.86
C ASN A 712 23.19 -19.91 -31.22
N TYR A 713 22.60 -20.94 -31.85
CA TYR A 713 22.64 -22.30 -31.32
C TYR A 713 24.04 -22.94 -31.28
N VAL A 714 25.04 -22.34 -31.97
CA VAL A 714 26.45 -22.72 -31.81
C VAL A 714 26.99 -22.22 -30.47
N ALA A 715 26.79 -20.95 -30.12
CA ALA A 715 27.19 -20.38 -28.83
C ALA A 715 26.48 -21.04 -27.64
N ARG A 716 25.20 -21.43 -27.79
CA ARG A 716 24.44 -22.12 -26.73
C ARG A 716 25.08 -23.42 -26.27
N LYS A 717 25.78 -24.15 -27.15
CA LYS A 717 26.53 -25.40 -26.82
C LYS A 717 27.68 -25.17 -25.81
N PHE A 718 28.09 -23.93 -25.59
CA PHE A 718 29.07 -23.54 -24.56
C PHE A 718 28.42 -22.98 -23.28
N GLY A 719 27.08 -23.01 -23.18
CA GLY A 719 26.33 -22.45 -22.05
C GLY A 719 26.09 -20.94 -22.12
N CYS A 720 26.54 -20.24 -23.18
CA CYS A 720 26.23 -18.83 -23.42
C CYS A 720 24.72 -18.64 -23.64
N ARG A 721 24.11 -17.63 -23.03
CA ARG A 721 22.64 -17.39 -23.10
C ARG A 721 22.26 -15.94 -22.82
N SER A 722 21.00 -15.61 -23.08
CA SER A 722 20.36 -14.33 -22.75
C SER A 722 20.51 -13.97 -21.26
N GLY A 723 20.78 -12.70 -20.95
CA GLY A 723 20.98 -12.21 -19.57
C GLY A 723 22.36 -12.49 -18.98
N MET A 724 23.28 -13.14 -19.71
CA MET A 724 24.66 -13.38 -19.28
C MET A 724 25.55 -12.17 -19.62
N ALA A 725 26.48 -11.79 -18.73
CA ALA A 725 27.45 -10.74 -19.03
C ALA A 725 28.45 -11.18 -20.12
N GLY A 726 28.74 -10.32 -21.09
CA GLY A 726 29.56 -10.65 -22.28
C GLY A 726 30.98 -11.14 -21.95
N PHE A 727 31.58 -10.61 -20.88
CA PHE A 727 32.90 -11.06 -20.41
C PHE A 727 32.88 -12.46 -19.78
N VAL A 728 31.75 -12.87 -19.19
CA VAL A 728 31.53 -14.22 -18.64
C VAL A 728 31.27 -15.19 -19.78
N ALA A 729 30.47 -14.81 -20.76
CA ALA A 729 30.25 -15.59 -21.98
C ALA A 729 31.56 -15.85 -22.74
N LYS A 730 32.48 -14.88 -22.81
CA LYS A 730 33.83 -15.07 -23.35
C LYS A 730 34.76 -15.96 -22.50
N LYS A 731 34.47 -16.21 -21.21
CA LYS A 731 35.17 -17.23 -20.41
C LYS A 731 34.64 -18.64 -20.67
N LEU A 732 33.36 -18.78 -21.03
CA LEU A 732 32.75 -20.04 -21.46
C LEU A 732 33.13 -20.41 -22.90
N CYS A 733 33.21 -19.40 -23.78
CA CYS A 733 33.52 -19.54 -25.20
C CYS A 733 34.54 -18.44 -25.60
N PRO A 734 35.85 -18.69 -25.49
CA PRO A 734 36.89 -17.70 -25.82
C PRO A 734 36.80 -17.13 -27.24
N GLN A 735 36.34 -17.95 -28.18
CA GLN A 735 36.12 -17.61 -29.60
C GLN A 735 34.76 -16.96 -29.89
N LEU A 736 33.99 -16.56 -28.86
CA LEU A 736 32.67 -15.94 -29.02
C LEU A 736 32.77 -14.55 -29.68
N ILE A 737 32.10 -14.41 -30.82
CA ILE A 737 31.91 -13.12 -31.51
C ILE A 737 30.76 -12.36 -30.81
N LEU A 738 30.93 -11.06 -30.55
CA LEU A 738 29.91 -10.19 -29.97
C LEU A 738 29.52 -9.12 -30.97
N LEU A 739 28.23 -9.06 -31.32
CA LEU A 739 27.65 -8.08 -32.23
C LEU A 739 26.90 -6.99 -31.46
N PRO A 740 26.84 -5.74 -31.98
CA PRO A 740 25.97 -4.70 -31.45
C PRO A 740 24.48 -5.04 -31.68
N LEU A 741 23.60 -4.33 -30.96
CA LEU A 741 22.14 -4.39 -31.18
C LEU A 741 21.73 -3.53 -32.38
N ASN A 742 20.76 -4.00 -33.16
CA ASN A 742 20.12 -3.24 -34.23
C ASN A 742 18.59 -3.43 -34.18
N PHE A 743 17.94 -2.68 -33.29
CA PHE A 743 16.50 -2.80 -33.05
C PHE A 743 15.64 -2.49 -34.28
N ASP A 744 16.07 -1.62 -35.18
CA ASP A 744 15.26 -1.25 -36.35
C ASP A 744 15.20 -2.41 -37.37
N LYS A 745 16.30 -3.16 -37.58
CA LYS A 745 16.26 -4.43 -38.33
C LYS A 745 15.35 -5.47 -37.66
N TYR A 746 15.43 -5.63 -36.34
CA TYR A 746 14.65 -6.62 -35.62
C TYR A 746 13.16 -6.31 -35.69
N ASN A 747 12.78 -5.03 -35.57
CA ASN A 747 11.40 -4.58 -35.72
C ASN A 747 10.88 -4.78 -37.15
N ALA A 748 11.69 -4.46 -38.18
CA ALA A 748 11.32 -4.69 -39.57
C ALA A 748 11.09 -6.18 -39.87
N LYS A 749 12.03 -7.06 -39.49
CA LYS A 749 11.88 -8.51 -39.71
C LYS A 749 10.71 -9.11 -38.92
N ALA A 750 10.43 -8.59 -37.72
CA ALA A 750 9.27 -8.98 -36.93
C ALA A 750 7.94 -8.52 -37.55
N ALA A 751 7.91 -7.42 -38.29
CA ALA A 751 6.74 -7.01 -39.05
C ALA A 751 6.45 -8.01 -40.19
N GLU A 752 7.46 -8.43 -40.97
CA GLU A 752 7.30 -9.46 -42.01
C GLU A 752 6.75 -10.79 -41.46
N VAL A 753 7.18 -11.21 -40.25
CA VAL A 753 6.63 -12.40 -39.59
C VAL A 753 5.16 -12.17 -39.21
N ARG A 754 4.84 -11.03 -38.58
CA ARG A 754 3.48 -10.68 -38.13
C ARG A 754 2.48 -10.52 -39.28
N GLU A 755 2.91 -10.03 -40.43
CA GLU A 755 2.07 -9.98 -41.65
C GLU A 755 1.56 -11.38 -42.02
N ILE A 756 2.41 -12.40 -41.89
CA ILE A 756 2.05 -13.80 -42.16
C ILE A 756 1.16 -14.38 -41.04
N LEU A 757 1.38 -13.99 -39.78
CA LEU A 757 0.51 -14.44 -38.67
C LEU A 757 -0.94 -13.96 -38.83
N ALA A 758 -1.13 -12.76 -39.37
CA ALA A 758 -2.45 -12.18 -39.61
C ALA A 758 -3.31 -12.96 -40.63
N ASP A 759 -2.68 -13.70 -41.56
CA ASP A 759 -3.37 -14.59 -42.50
C ASP A 759 -3.98 -15.83 -41.80
N TYR A 760 -3.49 -16.19 -40.61
CA TYR A 760 -3.95 -17.35 -39.83
C TYR A 760 -4.84 -16.99 -38.63
N ASP A 761 -4.57 -15.86 -37.98
CA ASP A 761 -5.41 -15.27 -36.93
C ASP A 761 -5.26 -13.73 -36.98
N PRO A 762 -6.25 -12.99 -37.50
CA PRO A 762 -6.18 -11.53 -37.58
C PRO A 762 -6.36 -10.83 -36.22
N ARG A 763 -6.55 -11.58 -35.12
CA ARG A 763 -6.62 -11.08 -33.73
C ARG A 763 -5.48 -11.61 -32.85
N PHE A 764 -4.40 -12.12 -33.46
CA PHE A 764 -3.24 -12.63 -32.73
C PHE A 764 -2.64 -11.61 -31.74
N GLU A 765 -1.97 -12.13 -30.71
CA GLU A 765 -1.30 -11.33 -29.69
C GLU A 765 0.22 -11.37 -29.87
N SER A 766 0.84 -10.22 -30.18
CA SER A 766 2.30 -10.09 -30.17
C SER A 766 2.78 -9.90 -28.71
N ALA A 767 3.09 -10.98 -28.01
CA ALA A 767 3.55 -10.93 -26.62
C ALA A 767 4.99 -10.39 -26.49
N SER A 768 5.81 -10.52 -27.53
CA SER A 768 7.09 -9.81 -27.68
C SER A 768 7.29 -9.35 -29.13
N ILE A 769 8.54 -8.99 -29.47
CA ILE A 769 8.99 -8.77 -30.85
C ILE A 769 9.18 -10.09 -31.62
N ASP A 770 9.44 -11.19 -30.92
CA ASP A 770 9.84 -12.50 -31.46
C ASP A 770 8.88 -13.66 -31.10
N GLU A 771 7.87 -13.42 -30.26
CA GLU A 771 6.89 -14.41 -29.84
C GLU A 771 5.44 -13.88 -29.90
N ALA A 772 4.50 -14.78 -30.25
CA ALA A 772 3.08 -14.47 -30.40
C ALA A 772 2.16 -15.64 -30.01
N TYR A 773 0.92 -15.32 -29.60
CA TYR A 773 -0.16 -16.28 -29.42
C TYR A 773 -1.21 -16.11 -30.52
N LEU A 774 -1.73 -17.22 -31.05
CA LEU A 774 -2.78 -17.27 -32.07
C LEU A 774 -3.89 -18.24 -31.66
N ASN A 775 -5.13 -17.95 -32.02
CA ASN A 775 -6.25 -18.89 -31.96
C ASN A 775 -6.67 -19.33 -33.38
N ILE A 776 -6.04 -20.38 -33.89
CA ILE A 776 -6.28 -20.88 -35.27
C ILE A 776 -7.53 -21.77 -35.38
N THR A 777 -8.40 -21.82 -34.37
CA THR A 777 -9.59 -22.69 -34.36
C THR A 777 -10.48 -22.45 -35.57
N GLN A 778 -10.79 -21.19 -35.86
CA GLN A 778 -11.63 -20.83 -37.00
C GLN A 778 -10.95 -21.14 -38.34
N TYR A 779 -9.65 -20.82 -38.46
CA TYR A 779 -8.88 -21.14 -39.67
C TYR A 779 -8.88 -22.65 -39.99
N CYS A 780 -8.73 -23.51 -38.96
CA CYS A 780 -8.77 -24.96 -39.12
C CYS A 780 -10.13 -25.46 -39.61
N ILE A 781 -11.23 -24.83 -39.15
CA ILE A 781 -12.60 -25.14 -39.60
C ILE A 781 -12.80 -24.70 -41.05
N ASP A 782 -12.47 -23.44 -41.37
CA ASP A 782 -12.73 -22.84 -42.68
C ASP A 782 -11.96 -23.52 -43.82
N HIS A 783 -10.75 -24.02 -43.53
CA HIS A 783 -9.90 -24.71 -44.50
C HIS A 783 -9.98 -26.24 -44.42
N GLY A 784 -10.70 -26.80 -43.43
CA GLY A 784 -10.81 -28.25 -43.22
C GLY A 784 -9.48 -28.94 -42.86
N MET A 785 -8.55 -28.22 -42.23
CA MET A 785 -7.18 -28.67 -41.97
C MET A 785 -6.93 -29.02 -40.50
N GLY A 786 -6.04 -29.99 -40.25
CA GLY A 786 -5.55 -30.28 -38.92
C GLY A 786 -4.65 -29.14 -38.40
N ALA A 787 -4.79 -28.74 -37.14
CA ALA A 787 -4.00 -27.66 -36.54
C ALA A 787 -2.47 -27.88 -36.64
N ALA A 788 -2.02 -29.14 -36.62
CA ALA A 788 -0.62 -29.49 -36.85
C ALA A 788 -0.15 -29.15 -38.28
N ASP A 789 -0.99 -29.38 -39.28
CA ASP A 789 -0.72 -29.11 -40.69
C ASP A 789 -0.76 -27.61 -40.98
N VAL A 790 -1.74 -26.89 -40.41
CA VAL A 790 -1.83 -25.41 -40.46
C VAL A 790 -0.56 -24.76 -39.92
N VAL A 791 -0.08 -25.18 -38.75
CA VAL A 791 1.16 -24.65 -38.16
C VAL A 791 2.41 -25.11 -38.93
N SER A 792 2.39 -26.30 -39.53
CA SER A 792 3.48 -26.75 -40.40
C SER A 792 3.60 -25.87 -41.66
N GLN A 793 2.46 -25.53 -42.29
CA GLN A 793 2.38 -24.57 -43.39
C GLN A 793 2.85 -23.19 -42.95
N MET A 794 2.29 -22.64 -41.86
CA MET A 794 2.65 -21.32 -41.31
C MET A 794 4.16 -21.20 -41.07
N ARG A 795 4.77 -22.20 -40.42
CA ARG A 795 6.22 -22.23 -40.15
C ARG A 795 7.05 -22.32 -41.43
N LYS A 796 6.62 -23.12 -42.41
CA LYS A 796 7.25 -23.21 -43.73
C LYS A 796 7.17 -21.86 -44.46
N GLU A 797 6.00 -21.24 -44.48
CA GLU A 797 5.74 -19.98 -45.17
C GLU A 797 6.51 -18.80 -44.58
N ILE A 798 6.59 -18.72 -43.24
CA ILE A 798 7.47 -17.78 -42.54
C ILE A 798 8.93 -17.99 -42.97
N HIS A 799 9.40 -19.24 -43.06
CA HIS A 799 10.77 -19.51 -43.48
C HIS A 799 11.03 -19.22 -44.97
N GLU A 800 10.07 -19.48 -45.84
CA GLU A 800 10.19 -19.20 -47.28
C GLU A 800 10.17 -17.70 -47.59
N LYS A 801 9.28 -16.93 -46.93
CA LYS A 801 9.17 -15.46 -47.09
C LYS A 801 10.29 -14.71 -46.36
N THR A 802 10.52 -14.99 -45.07
CA THR A 802 11.36 -14.13 -44.19
C THR A 802 12.80 -14.63 -43.99
N ARG A 803 13.06 -15.91 -44.30
CA ARG A 803 14.28 -16.70 -43.98
C ARG A 803 14.54 -16.99 -42.50
N ILE A 804 13.72 -16.49 -41.58
CA ILE A 804 13.76 -16.84 -40.15
C ILE A 804 13.10 -18.21 -39.94
N THR A 805 13.60 -19.02 -39.00
CA THR A 805 12.87 -20.21 -38.51
C THR A 805 12.13 -19.89 -37.22
N VAL A 806 10.96 -20.50 -37.06
CA VAL A 806 10.15 -20.35 -35.86
C VAL A 806 9.70 -21.73 -35.37
N SER A 807 9.60 -21.87 -34.06
CA SER A 807 9.08 -23.07 -33.41
C SER A 807 7.74 -22.78 -32.74
N ALA A 808 6.85 -23.77 -32.72
CA ALA A 808 5.47 -23.57 -32.30
C ALA A 808 4.96 -24.68 -31.36
N GLY A 809 4.18 -24.29 -30.36
CA GLY A 809 3.46 -25.21 -29.48
C GLY A 809 1.96 -25.09 -29.74
N ILE A 810 1.28 -26.23 -29.89
CA ILE A 810 -0.16 -26.30 -30.18
C ILE A 810 -0.84 -27.02 -29.02
N ALA A 811 -1.83 -26.39 -28.40
CA ALA A 811 -2.55 -26.94 -27.25
C ALA A 811 -3.96 -26.33 -27.11
N ALA A 812 -4.69 -26.73 -26.06
CA ALA A 812 -6.01 -26.18 -25.74
C ALA A 812 -5.98 -24.73 -25.21
N ASN A 813 -4.86 -24.27 -24.64
CA ASN A 813 -4.74 -22.95 -24.01
C ASN A 813 -3.31 -22.37 -24.11
N ALA A 814 -3.17 -21.07 -23.83
CA ALA A 814 -1.91 -20.34 -23.97
C ALA A 814 -0.75 -20.86 -23.09
N ARG A 815 -1.00 -21.27 -21.83
CA ARG A 815 0.03 -21.80 -20.93
C ARG A 815 0.64 -23.06 -21.53
N LEU A 816 -0.21 -24.03 -21.90
CA LEU A 816 0.23 -25.28 -22.49
C LEU A 816 0.95 -25.03 -23.83
N ALA A 817 0.44 -24.14 -24.68
CA ALA A 817 1.07 -23.79 -25.95
C ALA A 817 2.48 -23.18 -25.75
N LYS A 818 2.67 -22.27 -24.78
CA LYS A 818 3.97 -21.68 -24.44
C LYS A 818 4.99 -22.74 -24.03
N ILE A 819 4.60 -23.67 -23.17
CA ILE A 819 5.44 -24.80 -22.74
C ILE A 819 5.81 -25.67 -23.94
N CYS A 820 4.81 -26.11 -24.72
CA CYS A 820 5.00 -26.96 -25.90
C CYS A 820 5.97 -26.35 -26.94
N SER A 821 5.91 -25.03 -27.15
CA SER A 821 6.73 -24.34 -28.14
C SER A 821 8.24 -24.41 -27.90
N ASN A 822 8.67 -24.75 -26.67
CA ASN A 822 10.07 -24.91 -26.33
C ASN A 822 10.59 -26.34 -26.51
N MET A 823 9.71 -27.35 -26.51
CA MET A 823 10.10 -28.77 -26.47
C MET A 823 10.89 -29.22 -27.71
N ASN A 824 10.49 -28.75 -28.89
CA ASN A 824 11.08 -29.14 -30.18
C ASN A 824 11.88 -27.98 -30.84
N LYS A 825 12.48 -27.08 -30.05
CA LYS A 825 13.33 -25.98 -30.56
C LYS A 825 14.75 -26.44 -30.91
N PRO A 826 15.39 -25.92 -31.98
CA PRO A 826 14.87 -24.98 -32.98
C PRO A 826 14.13 -25.66 -34.15
N ASN A 827 13.40 -24.84 -34.91
CA ASN A 827 12.67 -25.19 -36.12
C ASN A 827 11.82 -26.46 -36.03
N GLY A 828 11.09 -26.63 -34.93
CA GLY A 828 10.17 -27.74 -34.73
C GLY A 828 8.82 -27.29 -34.17
N GLN A 829 7.91 -28.23 -34.01
CA GLN A 829 6.62 -27.97 -33.36
C GLN A 829 6.23 -29.13 -32.45
N PHE A 830 5.47 -28.84 -31.40
CA PHE A 830 4.92 -29.85 -30.50
C PHE A 830 3.40 -29.69 -30.38
N VAL A 831 2.68 -30.80 -30.39
CA VAL A 831 1.21 -30.84 -30.31
C VAL A 831 0.83 -31.60 -29.04
N LEU A 832 0.25 -30.91 -28.07
CA LEU A 832 -0.37 -31.54 -26.91
C LEU A 832 -1.84 -31.83 -27.25
N PRO A 833 -2.29 -33.10 -27.24
CA PRO A 833 -3.68 -33.43 -27.57
C PRO A 833 -4.67 -32.71 -26.63
N ARG A 834 -5.69 -32.06 -27.20
CA ARG A 834 -6.70 -31.30 -26.46
C ARG A 834 -7.77 -32.16 -25.76
N ASN A 835 -7.36 -33.31 -25.21
CA ASN A 835 -8.18 -34.11 -24.29
C ASN A 835 -7.66 -33.96 -22.86
N ARG A 836 -8.50 -34.26 -21.88
CA ARG A 836 -8.19 -34.05 -20.46
C ARG A 836 -7.05 -34.94 -20.00
N GLU A 837 -7.05 -36.18 -20.45
CA GLU A 837 -6.17 -37.26 -20.02
C GLU A 837 -4.71 -36.93 -20.37
N ALA A 838 -4.45 -36.56 -21.64
CA ALA A 838 -3.13 -36.16 -22.12
C ALA A 838 -2.63 -34.87 -21.46
N ILE A 839 -3.51 -33.91 -21.17
CA ILE A 839 -3.13 -32.67 -20.47
C ILE A 839 -2.75 -32.96 -19.01
N MET A 840 -3.51 -33.78 -18.30
CA MET A 840 -3.20 -34.15 -16.91
C MET A 840 -1.95 -35.03 -16.81
N GLU A 841 -1.74 -35.96 -17.75
CA GLU A 841 -0.50 -36.74 -17.84
C GLU A 841 0.71 -35.84 -18.12
N PHE A 842 0.61 -34.94 -19.10
CA PHE A 842 1.67 -34.00 -19.44
C PHE A 842 2.05 -33.10 -18.25
N MET A 843 1.08 -32.56 -17.52
CA MET A 843 1.34 -31.69 -16.38
C MET A 843 1.77 -32.45 -15.12
N ARG A 844 1.39 -33.71 -14.94
CA ARG A 844 1.83 -34.55 -13.81
C ARG A 844 3.35 -34.59 -13.69
N ASP A 845 4.02 -34.86 -14.81
CA ASP A 845 5.47 -35.10 -14.84
C ASP A 845 6.28 -33.85 -15.23
N LEU A 846 5.60 -32.76 -15.65
CA LEU A 846 6.27 -31.50 -15.99
C LEU A 846 6.86 -30.83 -14.75
N SER A 847 8.18 -30.60 -14.77
CA SER A 847 8.82 -29.78 -13.72
C SER A 847 8.23 -28.36 -13.68
N CYS A 848 7.93 -27.88 -12.48
CA CYS A 848 7.41 -26.53 -12.24
C CYS A 848 8.25 -25.44 -12.94
N ARG A 849 9.57 -25.64 -13.06
CA ARG A 849 10.49 -24.67 -13.66
C ARG A 849 10.26 -24.41 -15.16
N HIS A 850 9.48 -25.24 -15.85
CA HIS A 850 9.08 -25.02 -17.24
C HIS A 850 7.81 -24.17 -17.39
N VAL A 851 7.07 -23.91 -16.30
CA VAL A 851 5.85 -23.10 -16.34
C VAL A 851 6.17 -21.61 -16.25
N ASN A 852 5.55 -20.81 -17.11
CA ASN A 852 5.66 -19.35 -17.07
C ASN A 852 5.16 -18.80 -15.72
N GLY A 853 5.97 -17.94 -15.09
CA GLY A 853 5.75 -17.43 -13.72
C GLY A 853 6.59 -18.11 -12.64
N ILE A 854 7.08 -19.34 -12.87
CA ILE A 854 7.94 -20.04 -11.89
C ILE A 854 9.42 -19.65 -12.10
N GLY A 855 9.78 -18.51 -11.51
CA GLY A 855 11.16 -18.05 -11.37
C GLY A 855 11.99 -18.96 -10.46
N ARG A 856 13.32 -18.77 -10.44
CA ARG A 856 14.25 -19.63 -9.67
C ARG A 856 14.08 -19.51 -8.16
N VAL A 857 13.64 -18.34 -7.69
CA VAL A 857 13.25 -18.10 -6.28
C VAL A 857 12.10 -19.03 -5.89
N LEU A 858 10.96 -18.94 -6.59
CA LEU A 858 9.80 -19.80 -6.37
C LEU A 858 10.11 -21.28 -6.65
N GLU A 859 10.96 -21.60 -7.62
CA GLU A 859 11.46 -22.98 -7.83
C GLU A 859 12.17 -23.53 -6.59
N ARG A 860 13.06 -22.74 -5.95
CA ARG A 860 13.82 -23.15 -4.75
C ARG A 860 12.88 -23.30 -3.54
N GLU A 861 11.93 -22.39 -3.38
CA GLU A 861 10.90 -22.42 -2.33
C GLU A 861 9.95 -23.63 -2.47
N LEU A 862 9.48 -23.92 -3.68
CA LEU A 862 8.64 -25.08 -3.99
C LEU A 862 9.40 -26.39 -3.79
N ARG A 863 10.64 -26.49 -4.29
CA ARG A 863 11.48 -27.68 -4.12
C ARG A 863 11.69 -28.01 -2.65
N ALA A 864 11.93 -27.01 -1.80
CA ALA A 864 12.13 -27.20 -0.38
C ALA A 864 10.93 -27.86 0.31
N VAL A 865 9.69 -27.48 -0.05
CA VAL A 865 8.48 -28.08 0.53
C VAL A 865 8.06 -29.42 -0.09
N GLY A 866 8.81 -29.89 -1.09
CA GLY A 866 8.59 -31.16 -1.79
C GLY A 866 7.91 -31.06 -3.16
N ILE A 867 7.76 -29.85 -3.72
CA ILE A 867 7.12 -29.61 -5.02
C ILE A 867 8.18 -29.40 -6.11
N ASN A 868 8.38 -30.39 -6.97
CA ASN A 868 9.31 -30.34 -8.10
C ASN A 868 8.60 -30.38 -9.46
N THR A 869 7.48 -31.09 -9.54
CA THR A 869 6.56 -31.20 -10.68
C THR A 869 5.23 -30.50 -10.40
N CYS A 870 4.47 -30.18 -11.46
CA CYS A 870 3.11 -29.69 -11.28
C CYS A 870 2.17 -30.76 -10.72
N GLY A 871 2.48 -32.07 -10.82
CA GLY A 871 1.79 -33.14 -10.10
C GLY A 871 1.96 -33.07 -8.57
N ASP A 872 3.17 -32.75 -8.09
CA ASP A 872 3.47 -32.68 -6.64
C ASP A 872 2.58 -31.66 -5.90
N VAL A 873 2.17 -30.59 -6.59
CA VAL A 873 1.24 -29.56 -6.08
C VAL A 873 -0.03 -30.17 -5.50
N TYR A 874 -0.57 -31.23 -6.12
CA TYR A 874 -1.77 -31.92 -5.62
C TYR A 874 -1.52 -32.66 -4.30
N THR A 875 -0.32 -33.23 -4.13
CA THR A 875 0.08 -33.94 -2.90
C THR A 875 0.22 -33.01 -1.69
N GLN A 876 0.61 -31.76 -1.93
CA GLN A 876 0.84 -30.75 -0.90
C GLN A 876 -0.33 -29.76 -0.74
N ARG A 877 -1.46 -29.96 -1.45
CA ARG A 877 -2.47 -28.91 -1.69
C ARG A 877 -3.06 -28.26 -0.44
N GLN A 878 -3.22 -29.00 0.66
CA GLN A 878 -3.67 -28.46 1.96
C GLN A 878 -2.68 -27.47 2.60
N PHE A 879 -1.40 -27.51 2.21
CA PHE A 879 -0.37 -26.60 2.73
C PHE A 879 -0.14 -25.37 1.85
N VAL A 880 -0.34 -25.47 0.53
CA VAL A 880 0.10 -24.45 -0.45
C VAL A 880 -0.44 -23.05 -0.14
N GLU A 881 -1.73 -22.93 0.19
CA GLU A 881 -2.33 -21.64 0.59
C GLU A 881 -1.66 -21.04 1.83
N LYS A 882 -1.47 -21.85 2.88
CA LYS A 882 -0.90 -21.39 4.15
C LYS A 882 0.59 -21.05 4.03
N LEU A 883 1.32 -21.68 3.10
CA LEU A 883 2.74 -21.45 2.90
C LEU A 883 3.03 -20.27 1.96
N PHE A 884 2.31 -20.14 0.84
CA PHE A 884 2.63 -19.20 -0.24
C PHE A 884 1.56 -18.12 -0.52
N GLY A 885 0.43 -18.16 0.18
CA GLY A 885 -0.66 -17.18 0.03
C GLY A 885 -1.56 -17.41 -1.20
N GLU A 886 -2.70 -16.71 -1.19
CA GLU A 886 -3.83 -16.92 -2.11
C GLU A 886 -3.47 -16.85 -3.60
N LYS A 887 -2.69 -15.84 -4.03
CA LYS A 887 -2.35 -15.65 -5.45
C LYS A 887 -1.48 -16.80 -5.97
N THR A 888 -0.42 -17.14 -5.25
CA THR A 888 0.49 -18.25 -5.60
C THR A 888 -0.25 -19.60 -5.54
N TYR A 889 -1.13 -19.79 -4.57
CA TYR A 889 -2.01 -20.96 -4.46
C TYR A 889 -2.95 -21.12 -5.67
N ASN A 890 -3.72 -20.08 -6.04
CA ASN A 890 -4.60 -20.14 -7.20
C ASN A 890 -3.82 -20.40 -8.49
N PHE A 891 -2.67 -19.74 -8.67
CA PHE A 891 -1.77 -19.97 -9.80
C PHE A 891 -1.30 -21.43 -9.86
N LEU A 892 -0.81 -22.01 -8.75
CA LEU A 892 -0.32 -23.38 -8.72
C LEU A 892 -1.43 -24.42 -8.93
N MET A 893 -2.63 -24.20 -8.40
CA MET A 893 -3.78 -25.09 -8.66
C MET A 893 -4.21 -25.07 -10.13
N ARG A 894 -4.17 -23.90 -10.79
CA ARG A 894 -4.36 -23.79 -12.26
C ARG A 894 -3.23 -24.45 -13.04
N CYS A 895 -1.98 -24.40 -12.55
CA CYS A 895 -0.84 -25.10 -13.15
C CYS A 895 -0.97 -26.63 -13.06
N TYR A 896 -1.32 -27.18 -11.91
CA TYR A 896 -1.58 -28.63 -11.74
C TYR A 896 -2.62 -29.15 -12.75
N LEU A 897 -3.72 -28.41 -12.92
CA LEU A 897 -4.76 -28.76 -13.88
C LEU A 897 -4.42 -28.46 -15.35
N GLY A 898 -3.26 -27.86 -15.64
CA GLY A 898 -2.87 -27.47 -17.00
C GLY A 898 -3.77 -26.40 -17.63
N LEU A 899 -4.42 -25.58 -16.82
CA LEU A 899 -5.34 -24.53 -17.28
C LEU A 899 -4.59 -23.26 -17.68
N GLY A 900 -5.28 -22.38 -18.42
CA GLY A 900 -4.78 -21.08 -18.88
C GLY A 900 -5.80 -20.43 -19.79
N ARG A 901 -5.59 -19.18 -20.21
CA ARG A 901 -6.51 -18.48 -21.13
C ARG A 901 -6.69 -19.24 -22.45
N THR A 902 -7.93 -19.34 -22.92
CA THR A 902 -8.31 -19.82 -24.26
C THR A 902 -8.79 -18.69 -25.17
N ASN A 903 -9.27 -17.58 -24.60
CA ASN A 903 -9.40 -16.31 -25.30
C ASN A 903 -8.01 -15.71 -25.58
N ILE A 904 -7.79 -15.27 -26.82
CA ILE A 904 -6.60 -14.58 -27.33
C ILE A 904 -7.08 -13.29 -28.01
N GLN A 905 -6.42 -12.18 -27.72
CA GLN A 905 -6.79 -10.86 -28.24
C GLN A 905 -5.55 -9.96 -28.39
N PRO A 906 -5.61 -8.92 -29.25
CA PRO A 906 -4.46 -8.04 -29.48
C PRO A 906 -3.91 -7.39 -28.21
N ALA A 907 -2.59 -7.14 -28.21
CA ALA A 907 -1.86 -6.54 -27.08
C ALA A 907 -2.34 -5.11 -26.73
N GLU A 908 -3.08 -4.48 -27.65
CA GLU A 908 -3.63 -3.13 -27.57
C GLU A 908 -5.05 -3.07 -26.99
N GLU A 909 -5.79 -4.19 -26.97
CA GLU A 909 -7.10 -4.29 -26.28
C GLU A 909 -6.94 -4.49 -24.77
N TYR A 910 -5.73 -4.88 -24.33
CA TYR A 910 -5.35 -5.12 -22.96
C TYR A 910 -5.00 -3.81 -22.20
N GLU A 911 -5.57 -3.60 -21.01
CA GLU A 911 -5.28 -2.40 -20.20
C GLU A 911 -3.84 -2.39 -19.67
N ARG A 912 -3.10 -1.34 -20.02
CA ARG A 912 -1.71 -1.14 -19.60
C ARG A 912 -1.64 -0.58 -18.17
N LYS A 913 -1.23 -1.42 -17.20
CA LYS A 913 -1.11 -1.04 -15.78
C LYS A 913 0.03 -0.03 -15.47
N SER A 914 1.08 0.07 -16.32
CA SER A 914 2.19 1.03 -16.12
C SER A 914 2.97 1.38 -17.41
N VAL A 915 3.68 2.52 -17.38
CA VAL A 915 4.70 2.92 -18.36
C VAL A 915 5.94 3.40 -17.59
N GLY A 916 7.14 3.02 -18.01
CA GLY A 916 8.39 3.43 -17.37
C GLY A 916 9.60 3.23 -18.28
N THR A 917 10.68 3.93 -17.97
CA THR A 917 12.00 3.76 -18.58
C THR A 917 13.07 3.76 -17.50
N GLU A 918 14.08 2.90 -17.64
CA GLU A 918 15.24 2.85 -16.75
C GLU A 918 16.51 2.65 -17.56
N ARG A 919 17.62 3.24 -17.10
CA ARG A 919 18.88 3.28 -17.84
C ARG A 919 20.06 2.92 -16.94
N THR A 920 20.83 1.91 -17.33
CA THR A 920 22.11 1.58 -16.69
C THR A 920 23.21 2.52 -17.20
N PHE A 921 24.11 2.95 -16.31
CA PHE A 921 25.26 3.79 -16.61
C PHE A 921 26.50 3.37 -15.79
N ARG A 922 27.66 3.99 -16.06
CA ARG A 922 28.87 3.80 -15.26
C ARG A 922 28.68 4.44 -13.88
N ASP A 923 29.17 3.77 -12.82
CA ASP A 923 28.98 4.18 -11.42
C ASP A 923 29.20 5.70 -11.17
N MET A 924 28.15 6.42 -10.78
CA MET A 924 28.03 7.88 -10.75
C MET A 924 27.58 8.38 -9.36
N ASP A 925 28.30 9.35 -8.82
CA ASP A 925 28.15 9.92 -7.46
C ASP A 925 28.08 11.46 -7.41
N ASP A 926 28.32 12.14 -8.53
CA ASP A 926 28.18 13.60 -8.61
C ASP A 926 26.68 14.01 -8.68
N PRO A 927 26.16 14.79 -7.71
CA PRO A 927 24.76 15.20 -7.70
C PRO A 927 24.31 15.97 -8.94
N ALA A 928 25.20 16.73 -9.59
CA ALA A 928 24.86 17.45 -10.82
C ALA A 928 24.60 16.48 -11.98
N GLN A 929 25.50 15.51 -12.20
CA GLN A 929 25.29 14.45 -13.19
C GLN A 929 24.09 13.55 -12.87
N LEU A 930 23.82 13.23 -11.60
CA LEU A 930 22.64 12.45 -11.20
C LEU A 930 21.33 13.16 -11.55
N ARG A 931 21.25 14.47 -11.31
CA ARG A 931 20.08 15.30 -11.65
C ARG A 931 19.92 15.47 -13.16
N GLU A 932 21.02 15.57 -13.88
CA GLU A 932 21.03 15.55 -15.36
C GLU A 932 20.54 14.20 -15.93
N GLN A 933 20.88 13.06 -15.32
CA GLN A 933 20.30 11.77 -15.72
C GLN A 933 18.80 11.72 -15.42
N LEU A 934 18.37 12.18 -14.23
CA LEU A 934 16.96 12.23 -13.86
C LEU A 934 16.12 13.04 -14.86
N ARG A 935 16.65 14.19 -15.31
CA ARG A 935 16.02 15.04 -16.33
C ARG A 935 15.85 14.30 -17.66
N ARG A 936 16.90 13.65 -18.16
CA ARG A 936 16.86 12.85 -19.40
C ARG A 936 15.86 11.69 -19.31
N ILE A 937 15.82 10.99 -18.18
CA ILE A 937 14.88 9.89 -17.92
C ILE A 937 13.43 10.41 -17.89
N ALA A 938 13.18 11.59 -17.35
CA ALA A 938 11.86 12.24 -17.40
C ALA A 938 11.44 12.62 -18.84
N GLU A 939 12.38 13.07 -19.68
CA GLU A 939 12.15 13.38 -21.09
C GLU A 939 11.99 12.12 -21.98
N GLU A 940 12.67 11.03 -21.64
CA GLU A 940 12.44 9.72 -22.26
C GLU A 940 11.05 9.19 -21.86
N LEU A 941 10.70 9.25 -20.58
CA LEU A 941 9.40 8.83 -20.07
C LEU A 941 8.23 9.63 -20.68
N GLU A 942 8.34 10.95 -20.84
CA GLU A 942 7.30 11.73 -21.53
C GLU A 942 7.05 11.21 -22.96
N LYS A 943 8.11 10.88 -23.71
CA LYS A 943 7.99 10.41 -25.11
C LYS A 943 7.24 9.08 -25.17
N ASP A 944 7.50 8.18 -24.23
CA ASP A 944 6.83 6.88 -24.17
C ASP A 944 5.41 6.97 -23.59
N MET A 945 5.15 7.82 -22.59
CA MET A 945 3.79 8.11 -22.10
C MET A 945 2.92 8.80 -23.15
N ARG A 946 3.52 9.66 -23.98
CA ARG A 946 2.89 10.29 -25.14
C ARG A 946 2.58 9.25 -26.24
N ARG A 947 3.49 8.31 -26.52
CA ARG A 947 3.24 7.20 -27.47
C ARG A 947 2.17 6.22 -26.97
N ALA A 948 2.12 5.98 -25.66
CA ALA A 948 1.11 5.15 -25.01
C ALA A 948 -0.23 5.87 -24.73
N GLU A 949 -0.34 7.15 -25.12
CA GLU A 949 -1.53 8.00 -24.91
C GLU A 949 -2.04 7.96 -23.46
N CYS A 950 -1.16 8.20 -22.47
CA CYS A 950 -1.48 8.05 -21.05
C CYS A 950 -0.89 9.12 -20.11
N LYS A 951 -1.47 9.26 -18.92
CA LYS A 951 -0.93 9.99 -17.75
C LYS A 951 -0.93 9.11 -16.51
N GLY A 952 0.03 9.22 -15.61
CA GLY A 952 0.07 8.43 -14.36
C GLY A 952 -0.42 9.20 -13.14
N ARG A 953 -1.19 8.57 -12.25
CA ARG A 953 -1.51 9.14 -10.91
C ARG A 953 -0.46 8.84 -9.85
N THR A 954 0.47 7.92 -10.11
CA THR A 954 1.60 7.63 -9.22
C THR A 954 2.89 7.67 -10.02
N LEU A 955 3.93 8.30 -9.48
CA LEU A 955 5.27 8.34 -10.04
C LEU A 955 6.23 7.62 -9.08
N CYS A 956 6.97 6.65 -9.60
CA CYS A 956 7.99 5.91 -8.89
C CYS A 956 9.37 6.20 -9.52
N ILE A 957 10.36 6.50 -8.68
CA ILE A 957 11.77 6.46 -9.05
C ILE A 957 12.35 5.11 -8.61
N LYS A 958 13.13 4.50 -9.49
CA LYS A 958 13.93 3.30 -9.24
C LYS A 958 15.40 3.66 -9.42
N VAL A 959 16.23 3.33 -8.45
CA VAL A 959 17.68 3.45 -8.56
C VAL A 959 18.32 2.10 -8.28
N LYS A 960 19.48 1.84 -8.89
CA LYS A 960 20.36 0.74 -8.47
C LYS A 960 21.64 1.36 -7.94
N LEU A 961 21.98 1.08 -6.70
CA LEU A 961 23.28 1.41 -6.13
C LEU A 961 24.37 0.70 -6.93
N HIS A 962 25.57 1.25 -6.92
CA HIS A 962 26.72 0.65 -7.56
C HIS A 962 27.09 -0.74 -6.98
N THR A 963 26.62 -1.05 -5.76
CA THR A 963 26.60 -2.35 -5.08
C THR A 963 25.55 -3.35 -5.60
N TYR A 964 24.82 -3.02 -6.67
CA TYR A 964 23.72 -3.81 -7.27
C TYR A 964 22.42 -3.89 -6.46
N GLU A 965 22.39 -3.37 -5.23
CA GLU A 965 21.15 -3.12 -4.49
C GLU A 965 20.20 -2.18 -5.26
N VAL A 966 18.90 -2.50 -5.26
CA VAL A 966 17.85 -1.69 -5.89
C VAL A 966 17.04 -1.00 -4.80
N LEU A 967 16.83 0.31 -4.95
CA LEU A 967 15.97 1.11 -4.08
C LEU A 967 14.88 1.78 -4.92
N THR A 968 13.67 1.82 -4.40
CA THR A 968 12.53 2.51 -5.03
C THR A 968 11.88 3.49 -4.06
N ARG A 969 11.48 4.65 -4.56
CA ARG A 969 10.63 5.62 -3.85
C ARG A 969 9.45 5.96 -4.77
N GLN A 970 8.31 6.35 -4.21
CA GLN A 970 7.14 6.73 -5.00
C GLN A 970 6.35 7.87 -4.36
N VAL A 971 5.63 8.61 -5.18
CA VAL A 971 4.74 9.70 -4.80
C VAL A 971 3.47 9.64 -5.64
N ALA A 972 2.33 10.06 -5.08
CA ALA A 972 1.10 10.31 -5.82
C ALA A 972 0.94 11.82 -6.03
N PRO A 973 1.22 12.38 -7.22
CA PRO A 973 1.07 13.82 -7.44
C PRO A 973 -0.42 14.24 -7.42
N PRO A 974 -0.73 15.50 -7.06
CA PRO A 974 -2.12 16.00 -6.95
C PRO A 974 -2.88 16.07 -8.29
N LYS A 975 -2.19 15.85 -9.41
CA LYS A 975 -2.73 15.73 -10.77
C LYS A 975 -2.07 14.56 -11.47
N ALA A 976 -2.73 13.95 -12.45
CA ALA A 976 -2.09 12.93 -13.28
C ALA A 976 -1.00 13.56 -14.17
N VAL A 977 0.22 13.04 -14.08
CA VAL A 977 1.43 13.60 -14.72
C VAL A 977 1.81 12.87 -16.01
N CYS A 978 2.51 13.57 -16.90
CA CYS A 978 3.06 13.03 -18.16
C CYS A 978 4.15 13.90 -18.80
N LEU A 979 4.26 15.18 -18.42
CA LEU A 979 5.26 16.12 -18.94
C LEU A 979 6.60 15.96 -18.20
N ALA A 980 7.72 16.10 -18.91
CA ALA A 980 9.06 15.92 -18.35
C ALA A 980 9.34 16.84 -17.16
N ASP A 981 8.82 18.07 -17.14
CA ASP A 981 8.93 18.98 -15.99
C ASP A 981 8.16 18.49 -14.77
N ASP A 982 6.92 18.02 -14.92
CA ASP A 982 6.16 17.42 -13.82
C ASP A 982 6.90 16.17 -13.29
N LEU A 983 7.29 15.28 -14.21
CA LEU A 983 8.00 14.03 -13.89
C LEU A 983 9.33 14.29 -13.17
N TYR A 984 10.11 15.28 -13.60
CA TYR A 984 11.35 15.69 -12.93
C TYR A 984 11.08 16.35 -11.58
N ASN A 985 10.16 17.30 -11.50
CA ASN A 985 9.90 18.08 -10.27
C ASN A 985 9.33 17.21 -9.14
N TYR A 986 8.53 16.17 -9.45
CA TYR A 986 8.05 15.22 -8.44
C TYR A 986 9.07 14.11 -8.10
N SER A 987 10.06 13.83 -8.96
CA SER A 987 11.09 12.81 -8.69
C SER A 987 12.39 13.35 -8.10
N LEU A 988 12.72 14.63 -8.30
CA LEU A 988 13.89 15.26 -7.70
C LEU A 988 13.89 15.20 -6.16
N PRO A 989 12.77 15.47 -5.44
CA PRO A 989 12.71 15.28 -3.99
C PRO A 989 12.97 13.83 -3.56
N MET A 990 12.50 12.86 -4.35
CA MET A 990 12.74 11.43 -4.09
C MET A 990 14.22 11.05 -4.27
N LEU A 991 14.90 11.62 -5.28
CA LEU A 991 16.35 11.47 -5.45
C LEU A 991 17.12 12.14 -4.31
N VAL A 992 16.72 13.36 -3.89
CA VAL A 992 17.36 14.07 -2.77
C VAL A 992 17.18 13.34 -1.44
N LYS A 993 16.03 12.67 -1.21
CA LYS A 993 15.86 11.81 -0.02
C LYS A 993 16.83 10.62 -0.07
N LEU A 994 17.02 9.99 -1.23
CA LEU A 994 18.02 8.93 -1.42
C LEU A 994 19.48 9.43 -1.24
N GLU A 995 19.79 10.68 -1.65
CA GLU A 995 21.08 11.34 -1.38
C GLU A 995 21.33 11.56 0.13
N GLN A 996 20.28 11.67 0.95
CA GLN A 996 20.35 11.81 2.41
C GLN A 996 20.36 10.47 3.16
N GLU A 997 19.54 9.51 2.73
CA GLU A 997 19.42 8.17 3.31
C GLU A 997 20.69 7.32 3.13
N VAL A 998 21.45 7.54 2.05
CA VAL A 998 22.65 6.77 1.70
C VAL A 998 23.87 7.68 1.59
N PRO A 999 24.66 7.86 2.68
CA PRO A 999 25.87 8.67 2.66
C PRO A 999 26.87 8.21 1.58
N GLY A 1000 27.22 9.12 0.66
CA GLY A 1000 28.05 8.78 -0.50
C GLY A 1000 27.31 8.00 -1.58
N LEU A 1001 26.02 8.29 -1.79
CA LEU A 1001 25.16 7.70 -2.83
C LEU A 1001 25.89 7.63 -4.19
N LYS A 1002 26.20 6.41 -4.62
CA LYS A 1002 26.80 6.13 -5.94
C LYS A 1002 25.92 5.15 -6.68
N LEU A 1003 25.30 5.61 -7.78
CA LEU A 1003 24.32 4.87 -8.58
C LEU A 1003 24.93 4.26 -9.83
N ARG A 1004 24.35 3.15 -10.31
CA ARG A 1004 24.66 2.51 -11.60
C ARG A 1004 23.46 2.41 -12.54
N LEU A 1005 22.26 2.72 -12.06
CA LEU A 1005 21.02 2.79 -12.83
C LEU A 1005 20.07 3.77 -12.16
N MET A 1006 19.30 4.47 -12.98
CA MET A 1006 18.16 5.28 -12.56
C MET A 1006 17.02 5.07 -13.55
N GLY A 1007 15.78 5.18 -13.10
CA GLY A 1007 14.59 5.05 -13.93
C GLY A 1007 13.36 5.68 -13.29
N LEU A 1008 12.39 6.03 -14.12
CA LEU A 1008 11.09 6.56 -13.70
C LEU A 1008 9.97 5.69 -14.28
N ARG A 1009 8.94 5.44 -13.47
CA ARG A 1009 7.75 4.65 -13.83
C ARG A 1009 6.48 5.32 -13.33
N CYS A 1010 5.53 5.52 -14.23
CA CYS A 1010 4.16 5.88 -13.90
C CYS A 1010 3.25 4.65 -13.81
N THR A 1011 2.42 4.62 -12.77
CA THR A 1011 1.33 3.62 -12.59
C THR A 1011 -0.01 4.34 -12.38
N HIS A 1012 -1.10 3.57 -12.31
CA HIS A 1012 -2.47 4.08 -12.24
C HIS A 1012 -2.74 5.02 -13.43
N LEU A 1013 -2.68 4.45 -14.63
CA LEU A 1013 -2.71 5.20 -15.88
C LEU A 1013 -4.13 5.67 -16.22
N LEU A 1014 -4.23 6.93 -16.66
CA LEU A 1014 -5.41 7.50 -17.28
C LEU A 1014 -5.14 7.63 -18.78
N SER A 1015 -6.04 7.08 -19.61
CA SER A 1015 -5.99 7.27 -21.06
C SER A 1015 -6.17 8.75 -21.43
N THR A 1016 -5.39 9.21 -22.42
CA THR A 1016 -5.56 10.53 -23.08
C THR A 1016 -6.22 10.42 -24.45
N LYS A 1017 -6.65 9.22 -24.87
CA LYS A 1017 -7.46 9.05 -26.08
C LYS A 1017 -8.73 9.89 -25.95
N LYS A 1018 -9.05 10.70 -26.96
CA LYS A 1018 -10.32 11.43 -26.99
C LYS A 1018 -11.46 10.41 -26.96
N PRO A 1019 -12.48 10.57 -26.10
CA PRO A 1019 -13.62 9.67 -26.11
C PRO A 1019 -14.34 9.80 -27.46
N ASP A 1020 -14.73 8.66 -28.04
CA ASP A 1020 -15.63 8.65 -29.19
C ASP A 1020 -16.99 9.19 -28.74
N THR A 1021 -17.38 10.34 -29.30
CA THR A 1021 -18.63 11.03 -28.98
C THR A 1021 -19.86 10.23 -29.41
N MET A 1022 -19.73 9.28 -30.34
CA MET A 1022 -20.82 8.35 -30.69
C MET A 1022 -21.02 7.28 -29.60
N ALA A 1023 -19.93 6.75 -29.05
CA ALA A 1023 -19.98 5.75 -27.97
C ALA A 1023 -20.59 6.34 -26.68
N PHE A 1024 -20.29 7.59 -26.35
CA PHE A 1024 -20.83 8.29 -25.18
C PHE A 1024 -22.36 8.47 -25.23
N LEU A 1025 -22.96 8.51 -26.42
CA LEU A 1025 -24.40 8.70 -26.63
C LEU A 1025 -25.17 7.38 -26.86
N GLY A 1026 -24.53 6.22 -26.70
CA GLY A 1026 -25.17 4.89 -26.77
C GLY A 1026 -25.53 4.40 -28.17
N PHE A 1027 -25.28 5.19 -29.23
CA PHE A 1027 -25.59 4.83 -30.61
C PHE A 1027 -24.50 3.92 -31.23
N ARG A 1028 -24.51 2.62 -30.89
CA ARG A 1028 -23.79 1.62 -31.69
C ARG A 1028 -24.41 1.56 -33.10
N PRO A 1029 -23.65 1.73 -34.19
CA PRO A 1029 -24.16 1.54 -35.54
C PRO A 1029 -24.58 0.08 -35.75
N ARG A 1030 -25.87 -0.14 -35.99
CA ARG A 1030 -26.41 -1.46 -36.34
C ARG A 1030 -26.00 -1.78 -37.78
N ARG A 1031 -24.95 -2.58 -37.98
CA ARG A 1031 -24.66 -3.16 -39.31
C ARG A 1031 -25.90 -3.92 -39.79
N SER A 1032 -26.26 -3.71 -41.06
CA SER A 1032 -27.50 -4.18 -41.65
C SER A 1032 -27.29 -5.45 -42.46
N ASP A 1033 -27.28 -6.60 -41.78
CA ASP A 1033 -27.33 -7.89 -42.46
C ASP A 1033 -28.77 -8.18 -42.88
N SER A 1034 -29.02 -8.09 -44.19
CA SER A 1034 -30.35 -8.23 -44.80
C SER A 1034 -30.42 -9.43 -45.75
N ALA A 1035 -30.82 -10.57 -45.20
CA ALA A 1035 -31.32 -11.73 -45.95
C ALA A 1035 -32.37 -12.45 -45.08
N GLU A 1036 -33.46 -12.91 -45.69
CA GLU A 1036 -34.65 -13.42 -44.98
C GLU A 1036 -34.75 -14.96 -44.95
N ALA A 1037 -35.76 -15.43 -44.21
CA ALA A 1037 -36.26 -16.80 -44.04
C ALA A 1037 -35.54 -17.69 -43.00
N GLY A 1038 -36.23 -18.31 -42.03
CA GLY A 1038 -37.64 -18.13 -41.62
C GLY A 1038 -38.25 -19.39 -40.99
N GLY A 1039 -38.88 -19.27 -39.81
CA GLY A 1039 -39.62 -20.37 -39.20
C GLY A 1039 -39.94 -20.21 -37.70
N SER A 1040 -41.24 -20.35 -37.37
CA SER A 1040 -41.85 -20.72 -36.08
C SER A 1040 -41.13 -20.42 -34.74
N ALA A 1041 -41.85 -19.74 -33.84
CA ALA A 1041 -41.49 -19.63 -32.43
C ALA A 1041 -41.62 -20.97 -31.68
N GLY A 1042 -40.79 -21.16 -30.65
CA GLY A 1042 -40.90 -22.21 -29.63
C GLY A 1042 -40.15 -21.78 -28.36
N GLU A 1043 -40.82 -21.82 -27.21
CA GLU A 1043 -40.20 -21.44 -25.94
C GLU A 1043 -39.23 -22.52 -25.43
N SER A 1044 -38.07 -22.11 -24.92
CA SER A 1044 -37.34 -22.90 -23.93
C SER A 1044 -36.54 -22.00 -22.99
N LYS A 1045 -36.52 -22.36 -21.71
CA LYS A 1045 -35.82 -21.63 -20.65
C LYS A 1045 -34.37 -22.12 -20.58
N THR A 1046 -33.40 -21.22 -20.73
CA THR A 1046 -32.00 -21.47 -20.33
C THR A 1046 -31.50 -20.39 -19.39
N THR A 1047 -30.81 -20.82 -18.34
CA THR A 1047 -30.41 -19.99 -17.20
C THR A 1047 -29.25 -19.07 -17.59
N LYS A 1048 -29.32 -17.78 -17.25
CA LYS A 1048 -28.13 -16.90 -17.31
C LYS A 1048 -27.14 -17.31 -16.22
N ALA A 1049 -26.17 -18.15 -16.57
CA ALA A 1049 -24.93 -18.23 -15.81
C ALA A 1049 -24.25 -16.85 -15.81
N LYS A 1050 -23.83 -16.35 -14.65
CA LYS A 1050 -22.90 -15.21 -14.60
C LYS A 1050 -21.57 -15.70 -15.15
N PHE A 1051 -21.14 -15.18 -16.29
CA PHE A 1051 -19.74 -15.27 -16.69
C PHE A 1051 -18.91 -14.52 -15.65
N ILE A 1052 -17.91 -15.19 -15.10
CA ILE A 1052 -16.90 -14.58 -14.24
C ILE A 1052 -16.07 -13.67 -15.14
N GLY A 1053 -15.74 -12.46 -14.67
CA GLY A 1053 -14.95 -11.50 -15.44
C GLY A 1053 -13.58 -12.07 -15.80
N GLU A 1054 -13.07 -11.72 -16.97
CA GLU A 1054 -11.73 -12.12 -17.43
C GLU A 1054 -10.66 -11.33 -16.67
N GLU A 1055 -10.43 -11.69 -15.40
CA GLU A 1055 -9.19 -11.36 -14.72
C GLU A 1055 -8.01 -11.88 -15.54
N TRP A 1056 -7.01 -11.01 -15.75
CA TRP A 1056 -5.68 -11.47 -16.13
C TRP A 1056 -5.19 -12.50 -15.11
N GLU A 1057 -4.32 -13.42 -15.54
CA GLU A 1057 -3.46 -14.10 -14.56
C GLU A 1057 -2.55 -13.04 -13.92
N GLU A 1058 -2.87 -12.62 -12.69
CA GLU A 1058 -1.98 -11.79 -11.88
C GLU A 1058 -0.87 -12.66 -11.28
N TRP A 1059 0.36 -12.42 -11.71
CA TRP A 1059 1.51 -13.19 -11.25
C TRP A 1059 1.95 -12.68 -9.86
N PRO A 1060 2.56 -13.53 -9.00
CA PRO A 1060 3.08 -13.10 -7.70
C PRO A 1060 4.05 -11.91 -7.85
N PRO A 1061 3.99 -10.87 -6.99
CA PRO A 1061 4.86 -9.70 -7.10
C PRO A 1061 6.36 -10.06 -7.10
N GLU A 1062 6.72 -11.09 -6.34
CA GLU A 1062 8.08 -11.64 -6.23
C GLU A 1062 8.63 -12.19 -7.55
N ALA A 1063 7.77 -12.51 -8.52
CA ALA A 1063 8.17 -12.97 -9.85
C ALA A 1063 8.51 -11.82 -10.82
N LEU A 1064 8.19 -10.56 -10.48
CA LEU A 1064 8.43 -9.38 -11.33
C LEU A 1064 9.80 -8.71 -11.08
N GLU A 1065 10.52 -9.07 -10.02
CA GLU A 1065 11.80 -8.41 -9.66
C GLU A 1065 13.00 -8.89 -10.51
N ASP A 1066 12.98 -10.13 -10.98
CA ASP A 1066 14.08 -10.80 -11.70
C ASP A 1066 13.91 -10.81 -13.24
N VAL A 1067 12.90 -10.11 -13.78
CA VAL A 1067 12.71 -9.95 -15.24
C VAL A 1067 13.45 -8.70 -15.74
N PRO A 1068 14.46 -8.81 -16.62
CA PRO A 1068 15.12 -7.64 -17.20
C PRO A 1068 14.18 -6.91 -18.16
N ALA A 1069 13.72 -5.71 -17.76
CA ALA A 1069 12.98 -4.79 -18.61
C ALA A 1069 13.94 -4.02 -19.55
N ASP A 1070 14.65 -4.74 -20.42
CA ASP A 1070 15.71 -4.22 -21.29
C ASP A 1070 15.45 -4.60 -22.74
N HIS A 1071 14.95 -3.68 -23.58
CA HIS A 1071 15.12 -3.65 -25.06
C HIS A 1071 14.93 -2.21 -25.60
N ALA A 1072 15.60 -1.23 -24.99
CA ALA A 1072 15.47 0.19 -25.35
C ALA A 1072 16.75 1.05 -25.18
N GLU A 1073 17.95 0.51 -25.45
CA GLU A 1073 19.10 1.39 -25.70
C GLU A 1073 18.95 2.06 -27.07
N ARG A 1074 18.53 3.34 -27.10
CA ARG A 1074 18.56 4.20 -28.29
C ARG A 1074 19.61 5.30 -28.19
N SER A 1075 20.41 5.43 -29.23
CA SER A 1075 21.21 6.61 -29.56
C SER A 1075 20.46 7.48 -30.57
N SER A 1076 20.70 8.79 -30.56
CA SER A 1076 19.97 9.79 -31.35
C SER A 1076 20.45 9.94 -32.79
N GLY A 1077 19.54 10.21 -33.74
CA GLY A 1077 19.89 10.68 -35.08
C GLY A 1077 18.76 10.71 -36.13
N ALA A 1078 18.33 11.92 -36.50
CA ALA A 1078 17.60 12.33 -37.72
C ALA A 1078 16.18 11.79 -38.01
N ASP A 1079 15.34 12.69 -38.55
CA ASP A 1079 14.00 12.42 -39.08
C ASP A 1079 14.00 12.09 -40.58
N SER A 1080 13.06 11.27 -41.03
CA SER A 1080 12.59 11.20 -42.43
C SER A 1080 11.17 10.59 -42.46
N PRO A 1081 10.21 11.13 -43.25
CA PRO A 1081 8.84 10.63 -43.29
C PRO A 1081 8.66 9.45 -44.25
N PHE A 1082 7.61 8.63 -44.08
CA PHE A 1082 6.63 8.34 -45.16
C PHE A 1082 5.33 7.67 -44.65
N HIS A 1083 4.28 7.89 -45.43
CA HIS A 1083 2.84 7.67 -45.27
C HIS A 1083 2.27 6.35 -44.71
N ARG A 1084 0.99 6.45 -44.28
CA ARG A 1084 0.08 5.35 -43.92
C ARG A 1084 -0.19 4.39 -45.11
N HIS A 1085 -0.22 3.09 -44.83
CA HIS A 1085 -0.98 2.11 -45.61
C HIS A 1085 -1.91 1.30 -44.71
N GLY A 1086 -3.19 1.66 -44.73
CA GLY A 1086 -4.30 0.80 -44.32
C GLY A 1086 -5.35 0.87 -45.44
N LYS A 1087 -5.63 -0.26 -46.10
CA LYS A 1087 -6.60 -0.31 -47.21
C LYS A 1087 -7.98 -0.66 -46.66
N GLU A 1088 -8.85 0.34 -46.53
CA GLU A 1088 -10.29 0.05 -46.53
C GLU A 1088 -10.72 -0.35 -47.95
N ILE A 1089 -11.54 -1.40 -48.06
CA ILE A 1089 -12.09 -1.87 -49.33
C ILE A 1089 -13.40 -1.12 -49.58
N LEU A 1090 -13.37 -0.15 -50.48
CA LEU A 1090 -14.56 0.57 -50.93
C LEU A 1090 -15.45 -0.31 -51.84
N PRO A 1091 -16.78 -0.31 -51.65
CA PRO A 1091 -17.70 -0.80 -52.67
C PRO A 1091 -17.74 0.17 -53.87
N ASN A 1092 -17.77 -0.39 -55.08
CA ASN A 1092 -17.74 0.35 -56.34
C ASN A 1092 -19.19 0.65 -56.86
N PRO A 1093 -19.42 1.46 -57.92
CA PRO A 1093 -19.89 2.82 -57.69
C PRO A 1093 -21.22 3.15 -58.38
N LYS A 1094 -21.79 4.32 -58.07
CA LYS A 1094 -22.72 5.01 -58.97
C LYS A 1094 -22.30 6.46 -59.21
N LYS A 1095 -22.16 6.78 -60.50
CA LYS A 1095 -22.22 8.13 -61.10
C LYS A 1095 -23.52 8.84 -60.69
N GLU A 1096 -23.63 10.16 -60.60
CA GLU A 1096 -22.70 11.30 -60.88
C GLU A 1096 -23.16 12.51 -59.99
N GLN A 1097 -22.70 13.77 -60.07
CA GLN A 1097 -22.05 14.54 -61.14
C GLN A 1097 -21.21 15.73 -60.56
N GLN A 1098 -20.63 16.55 -61.45
CA GLN A 1098 -19.97 17.84 -61.19
C GLN A 1098 -20.99 19.00 -61.09
N PRO A 1099 -20.70 20.20 -60.51
CA PRO A 1099 -19.59 21.07 -60.96
C PRO A 1099 -18.93 22.07 -59.96
N ALA A 1100 -17.95 22.80 -60.51
CA ALA A 1100 -17.43 24.12 -60.13
C ALA A 1100 -16.38 24.23 -59.00
N GLU A 1101 -15.58 25.30 -59.09
CA GLU A 1101 -14.38 25.62 -58.32
C GLU A 1101 -14.58 26.92 -57.53
N GLU A 1102 -13.99 27.02 -56.33
CA GLU A 1102 -13.48 28.29 -55.77
C GLU A 1102 -12.11 28.01 -55.12
N ALA A 1103 -11.18 28.95 -55.22
CA ALA A 1103 -9.81 28.80 -54.75
C ALA A 1103 -9.44 29.84 -53.68
N SER A 1104 -8.64 29.42 -52.70
CA SER A 1104 -8.15 30.26 -51.59
C SER A 1104 -6.69 30.66 -51.80
N GLU A 1105 -6.39 31.95 -51.75
CA GLU A 1105 -5.01 32.47 -51.82
C GLU A 1105 -4.25 32.19 -50.50
N GLU A 1106 -2.95 31.89 -50.60
CA GLU A 1106 -2.06 31.54 -49.49
C GLU A 1106 -1.14 32.73 -49.13
N PHE A 1107 -0.68 32.82 -47.88
CA PHE A 1107 0.17 33.92 -47.36
C PHE A 1107 1.28 33.36 -46.44
N TRP A 1108 2.41 34.06 -46.34
CA TRP A 1108 3.56 33.66 -45.51
C TRP A 1108 3.87 34.69 -44.41
N ASP A 1109 3.94 34.26 -43.14
CA ASP A 1109 4.27 35.13 -42.02
C ASP A 1109 5.79 35.37 -41.89
N CYS A 1110 6.21 36.64 -41.87
CA CYS A 1110 7.60 37.01 -41.60
C CYS A 1110 8.00 36.62 -40.15
N PRO A 1111 8.98 35.73 -39.93
CA PRO A 1111 9.28 35.15 -38.60
C PRO A 1111 9.94 36.14 -37.62
N ILE A 1112 10.19 37.38 -38.02
CA ILE A 1112 10.84 38.42 -37.20
C ILE A 1112 9.83 39.46 -36.68
N CYS A 1113 8.71 39.67 -37.38
CA CYS A 1113 7.66 40.61 -36.96
C CYS A 1113 6.24 40.05 -37.02
N ASN A 1114 6.07 38.78 -37.39
CA ASN A 1114 4.82 38.04 -37.52
C ASN A 1114 3.75 38.84 -38.28
N ARG A 1115 4.11 39.28 -39.49
CA ARG A 1115 3.20 39.92 -40.44
C ARG A 1115 3.08 39.06 -41.69
N PRO A 1116 1.86 38.74 -42.15
CA PRO A 1116 1.66 37.99 -43.38
C PRO A 1116 2.09 38.87 -44.57
N GLN A 1117 2.96 38.31 -45.40
CA GLN A 1117 3.31 38.82 -46.72
C GLN A 1117 2.72 37.89 -47.79
N THR A 1118 2.64 38.37 -49.03
CA THR A 1118 2.35 37.51 -50.18
C THR A 1118 3.44 36.44 -50.35
N PRO A 1119 3.11 35.24 -50.88
CA PRO A 1119 4.04 34.12 -51.04
C PRO A 1119 4.95 34.30 -52.28
N ASP A 1120 5.60 35.47 -52.36
CA ASP A 1120 6.64 35.79 -53.31
C ASP A 1120 7.99 35.77 -52.58
N GLU A 1121 8.83 34.79 -52.86
CA GLU A 1121 10.12 34.60 -52.16
C GLU A 1121 10.98 35.86 -52.17
N ARG A 1122 10.89 36.68 -53.22
CA ARG A 1122 11.70 37.88 -53.35
C ARG A 1122 11.24 38.98 -52.39
N GLN A 1123 9.97 39.36 -52.43
CA GLN A 1123 9.42 40.35 -51.49
C GLN A 1123 9.46 39.87 -50.04
N PHE A 1124 9.29 38.57 -49.80
CA PHE A 1124 9.39 37.98 -48.47
C PHE A 1124 10.80 38.11 -47.88
N ASN A 1125 11.84 37.79 -48.65
CA ASN A 1125 13.22 37.92 -48.20
C ASN A 1125 13.67 39.40 -48.11
N GLU A 1126 13.31 40.26 -49.07
CA GLU A 1126 13.57 41.71 -48.98
C GLU A 1126 12.91 42.34 -47.72
N HIS A 1127 11.74 41.84 -47.31
CA HIS A 1127 11.11 42.22 -46.04
C HIS A 1127 11.88 41.71 -44.81
N ILE A 1128 12.35 40.45 -44.82
CA ILE A 1128 13.13 39.87 -43.72
C ILE A 1128 14.44 40.65 -43.50
N ASP A 1129 15.17 41.00 -44.57
CA ASP A 1129 16.40 41.79 -44.48
C ASP A 1129 16.17 43.20 -43.94
N LEU A 1130 15.05 43.83 -44.29
CA LEU A 1130 14.62 45.12 -43.73
C LEU A 1130 14.27 45.01 -42.23
N CYS A 1131 13.77 43.86 -41.78
CA CYS A 1131 13.50 43.57 -40.38
C CYS A 1131 14.80 43.30 -39.57
N LEU A 1132 15.72 42.49 -40.10
CA LEU A 1132 17.02 42.20 -39.47
C LEU A 1132 17.86 43.47 -39.26
N SER A 1133 17.98 44.30 -40.30
CA SER A 1133 18.75 45.55 -40.26
C SER A 1133 18.19 46.56 -39.24
N ARG A 1134 16.86 46.57 -38.99
CA ARG A 1134 16.23 47.38 -37.94
C ARG A 1134 16.48 46.89 -36.52
N GLN A 1135 16.69 45.58 -36.31
CA GLN A 1135 17.06 45.03 -35.01
C GLN A 1135 18.47 45.49 -34.62
N THR A 1136 19.42 45.32 -35.54
CA THR A 1136 20.83 45.72 -35.37
C THR A 1136 21.00 47.20 -35.00
N ILE A 1137 20.18 48.09 -35.57
CA ILE A 1137 20.18 49.53 -35.25
C ILE A 1137 19.67 49.80 -33.82
N ARG A 1138 18.71 49.03 -33.30
CA ARG A 1138 18.24 49.16 -31.91
C ARG A 1138 19.29 48.70 -30.90
N ASP A 1139 19.92 47.57 -31.18
CA ASP A 1139 20.93 46.98 -30.29
C ASP A 1139 22.16 47.90 -30.17
N THR A 1140 22.56 48.52 -31.29
CA THR A 1140 23.63 49.54 -31.33
C THR A 1140 23.29 50.78 -30.51
N VAL A 1141 22.01 51.20 -30.49
CA VAL A 1141 21.56 52.38 -29.70
C VAL A 1141 21.49 52.08 -28.20
N GLN A 1142 21.14 50.84 -27.80
CA GLN A 1142 21.07 50.49 -26.38
C GLN A 1142 22.45 50.37 -25.71
N GLN A 1143 23.49 49.97 -26.43
CA GLN A 1143 24.85 49.87 -25.88
C GLN A 1143 25.48 51.24 -25.53
N VAL A 1144 24.98 52.35 -26.07
CA VAL A 1144 25.51 53.71 -25.81
C VAL A 1144 24.90 54.35 -24.56
N ALA A 1145 23.76 53.85 -24.07
CA ALA A 1145 23.04 54.44 -22.92
C ALA A 1145 23.60 54.05 -21.53
N ALA A 1146 24.48 53.05 -21.45
CA ALA A 1146 24.93 52.45 -20.20
C ALA A 1146 26.25 53.03 -19.67
N SER A 1147 26.31 54.35 -19.38
CA SER A 1147 27.49 54.97 -18.77
C SER A 1147 27.21 55.99 -17.66
N ASN A 1148 27.78 55.70 -16.48
CA ASN A 1148 28.01 56.59 -15.32
C ASN A 1148 26.79 57.02 -14.44
N PRO A 1149 27.03 57.42 -13.16
CA PRO A 1149 26.11 57.06 -12.06
C PRO A 1149 25.46 58.20 -11.25
N SER A 1150 24.56 57.79 -10.33
CA SER A 1150 23.98 58.45 -9.13
C SER A 1150 24.63 59.77 -8.63
N PRO A 1151 23.86 60.78 -8.12
CA PRO A 1151 23.27 60.64 -6.76
C PRO A 1151 22.01 61.46 -6.34
N THR A 1152 21.36 60.99 -5.27
CA THR A 1152 20.71 61.76 -4.15
C THR A 1152 19.47 62.70 -4.29
N LYS A 1153 18.46 62.36 -3.46
CA LYS A 1153 17.77 63.20 -2.43
C LYS A 1153 16.53 64.10 -2.74
N THR A 1154 15.60 63.99 -1.77
CA THR A 1154 14.74 65.01 -1.08
C THR A 1154 13.40 65.52 -1.62
N ALA A 1155 12.42 65.43 -0.69
CA ALA A 1155 11.33 66.36 -0.36
C ALA A 1155 10.02 66.39 -1.19
N ALA A 1156 8.90 66.26 -0.47
CA ALA A 1156 7.58 66.81 -0.83
C ALA A 1156 7.45 68.26 -0.31
N PRO A 1157 6.43 69.04 -0.73
CA PRO A 1157 5.25 69.14 0.15
C PRO A 1157 3.87 69.41 -0.56
N GLU A 1158 2.81 69.37 0.24
CA GLU A 1158 1.56 70.20 0.30
C GLU A 1158 0.99 70.98 -0.92
N ALA A 1159 -0.32 71.28 -1.05
CA ALA A 1159 -1.59 70.78 -0.45
C ALA A 1159 -2.83 71.52 -1.07
N LYS A 1160 -4.05 70.95 -0.99
CA LYS A 1160 -5.42 71.61 -0.93
C LYS A 1160 -5.81 72.60 -2.07
N LYS A 1161 -7.04 72.72 -2.62
CA LYS A 1161 -8.41 72.48 -2.09
C LYS A 1161 -9.56 72.71 -3.15
N THR A 1162 -10.63 71.90 -3.11
CA THR A 1162 -12.09 72.21 -3.36
C THR A 1162 -12.66 72.92 -4.62
N LYS A 1163 -13.67 72.29 -5.26
CA LYS A 1163 -15.12 72.73 -5.45
C LYS A 1163 -15.80 71.95 -6.62
N GLU A 1164 -17.13 71.80 -6.78
CA GLU A 1164 -18.31 71.66 -5.89
C GLU A 1164 -19.58 71.24 -6.71
N LYS A 1165 -20.62 70.66 -6.08
CA LYS A 1165 -22.07 70.53 -6.52
C LYS A 1165 -22.46 69.49 -7.60
N LYS A 1166 -23.71 68.97 -7.65
CA LYS A 1166 -24.71 68.52 -6.62
C LYS A 1166 -25.97 67.86 -7.26
N ARG A 1167 -26.81 67.20 -6.42
CA ARG A 1167 -28.11 66.50 -6.69
C ARG A 1167 -27.95 65.07 -7.25
N GLY A 1168 -28.73 64.04 -6.90
CA GLY A 1168 -29.90 63.89 -5.99
C GLY A 1168 -31.23 63.74 -6.76
N ARG A 1169 -32.21 62.88 -6.41
CA ARG A 1169 -32.46 62.08 -5.17
C ARG A 1169 -33.39 60.86 -5.45
N GLN A 1170 -33.32 59.86 -4.56
CA GLN A 1170 -34.24 58.72 -4.24
C GLN A 1170 -35.77 59.05 -4.19
N PRO A 1171 -36.73 58.08 -3.97
CA PRO A 1171 -36.62 56.62 -3.69
C PRO A 1171 -37.76 55.65 -4.21
N THR A 1172 -37.73 54.38 -3.74
CA THR A 1172 -38.84 53.49 -3.27
C THR A 1172 -39.79 52.66 -4.18
N LEU A 1173 -39.84 51.33 -3.87
CA LEU A 1173 -40.99 50.48 -3.45
C LEU A 1173 -41.65 49.39 -4.38
N VAL A 1174 -42.04 48.31 -3.67
CA VAL A 1174 -42.95 47.14 -3.90
C VAL A 1174 -42.63 46.03 -4.94
N ASP A 1175 -42.56 44.79 -4.43
CA ASP A 1175 -42.77 43.48 -5.11
C ASP A 1175 -44.29 43.20 -5.24
N PRO A 1176 -44.78 42.58 -6.34
CA PRO A 1176 -45.24 41.19 -6.20
C PRO A 1176 -45.10 40.32 -7.46
N ARG A 1177 -44.39 39.17 -7.33
CA ARG A 1177 -44.83 37.81 -7.80
C ARG A 1177 -45.03 37.59 -9.34
N GLN A 1178 -44.89 36.40 -9.95
CA GLN A 1178 -44.93 35.02 -9.44
C GLN A 1178 -44.34 33.99 -10.47
N LYS A 1179 -43.72 32.90 -9.96
CA LYS A 1179 -43.63 31.52 -10.53
C LYS A 1179 -43.38 31.30 -12.06
N LYS A 1180 -42.23 30.67 -12.36
CA LYS A 1180 -42.08 29.20 -12.63
C LYS A 1180 -40.57 28.85 -12.59
N LEU A 1181 -40.15 27.91 -11.73
CA LEU A 1181 -39.87 26.49 -12.04
C LEU A 1181 -38.83 26.33 -13.18
N ARG A 1182 -37.57 25.97 -12.86
CA ARG A 1182 -37.01 24.59 -12.75
C ARG A 1182 -36.98 23.86 -14.10
N PHE A 1183 -35.95 23.11 -14.49
CA PHE A 1183 -34.53 22.96 -14.11
C PHE A 1183 -33.90 22.11 -15.24
N GLY A 1184 -32.58 22.14 -15.42
CA GLY A 1184 -31.85 21.39 -16.44
C GLY A 1184 -30.41 21.86 -16.50
#